data_AF-A0AAW0BEX1-F1
#
_entry.id   AF-A0AAW0BEX1-F1
#
_cell.length_a   1.000
_cell.length_b   1.000
_cell.length_c   1.000
_cell.angle_alpha   90.00
_cell.angle_beta   90.00
_cell.angle_gamma   90.00
#
_symmetry.space_group_name_H-M   'P 1'
#
loop_
_entity.id
_entity.type
_entity.pdbx_description
1 polymer ?
#
loop_
_entity_poly.entity_id
_entity_poly.type
_entity_poly.pdbx_seq_one_letter_code
_entity_poly.pdbx_strand_id
1 'polypeptide(L)'
;MTRLEPEPPLMESQASGAGVSPVVEEILAGKEKIVSHPGESQYKAGGIASCGLAGLNFVRVVLGKVEEGLDGPRLLDDLLSRRTSEEVLSICHLWASNVHLEVDDIFKVMPIFKRSLTLVSSAYGEPSFSRFRSVLSELQSIPTHAAVLITRPPEIITCFKLPIYSPTGKQDVFVIFDSHPRTDYPDGAGFIINTSLDATASRLDDLLAVDSRLLTDNSLQWQTQLLANFSGHFFVAQSGTGNSVQELTEAVMESSLAALRLQAEVSDLKFQNSGLLRDRQSLETELDRWKEKYRSAQRKPESRSSPQNSRHSPSSPRRWTDDTYYTTPSKASTSAAPQPTSMSALEYFSSPANITRRRPSPESTSTQLHTQTDHRPIASTSRSSYAQAVTKKSSPNRSEDYTVAAQMQAEWDRAQHEDARHARLIAEREALQKEAQVLFDCGICFDKLPEDYVARIPKCNHAFCRECLKGYVVSKLTDKLYPIFCPMCVTENTRVEPGVIGDDLVQILGLNDDQYQVLQELQIATLSILIHCRGCLQSVFVDRAEYEEAKIVACPLPRCNYAWCKNCQQAIVMDGPKHSCDGSSELEHLMKRRGWKHCPGCRTPFQKSDGCNHMTCMSPGCNTHFCYLCGESIVRSGLQREVRSAVSGHYRRCRLFEDVAER
;
A
#
# COMPACT_ATOMS: atom_id res chain seq x y z
N MET A 1 -33.96 23.08 -68.55
CA MET A 1 -34.25 24.43 -68.03
C MET A 1 -35.18 24.22 -66.83
N THR A 2 -34.60 23.85 -65.68
CA THR A 2 -33.98 24.71 -64.63
C THR A 2 -35.02 25.04 -63.57
N ARG A 3 -34.73 24.65 -62.32
CA ARG A 3 -35.64 24.75 -61.17
C ARG A 3 -35.69 26.19 -60.66
N LEU A 4 -36.75 26.52 -59.92
CA LEU A 4 -36.77 27.74 -59.10
C LEU A 4 -35.84 27.55 -57.90
N GLU A 5 -35.13 28.62 -57.54
CA GLU A 5 -34.42 28.77 -56.26
C GLU A 5 -35.25 29.74 -55.38
N PRO A 6 -35.43 29.45 -54.08
CA PRO A 6 -35.96 30.42 -53.12
C PRO A 6 -34.85 31.35 -52.61
N GLU A 7 -35.18 32.62 -52.40
CA GLU A 7 -34.23 33.60 -51.82
C GLU A 7 -33.90 33.28 -50.35
N PRO A 8 -32.68 33.61 -49.87
CA PRO A 8 -32.31 33.41 -48.47
C PRO A 8 -33.03 34.40 -47.54
N PRO A 9 -33.41 33.98 -46.32
CA PRO A 9 -34.08 34.86 -45.37
C PRO A 9 -33.15 35.96 -44.83
N LEU A 10 -33.72 37.14 -44.59
CA LEU A 10 -33.06 38.26 -43.91
C LEU A 10 -32.63 37.86 -42.50
N MET A 11 -31.33 37.91 -42.20
CA MET A 11 -30.85 37.80 -40.82
C MET A 11 -31.09 39.12 -40.08
N GLU A 12 -32.01 39.13 -39.12
CA GLU A 12 -32.14 40.23 -38.18
C GLU A 12 -30.89 40.33 -37.29
N SER A 13 -30.32 41.53 -37.20
CA SER A 13 -29.09 41.78 -36.44
C SER A 13 -29.35 41.92 -34.93
N GLN A 14 -29.66 40.82 -34.25
CA GLN A 14 -29.72 40.79 -32.78
C GLN A 14 -28.34 40.55 -32.15
N ALA A 15 -27.57 41.64 -32.04
CA ALA A 15 -26.31 41.65 -31.29
C ALA A 15 -26.57 41.69 -29.78
N SER A 16 -26.85 40.54 -29.17
CA SER A 16 -26.99 40.36 -27.72
C SER A 16 -25.83 39.52 -27.17
N GLY A 17 -24.79 40.18 -26.66
CA GLY A 17 -23.64 39.51 -26.03
C GLY A 17 -24.03 38.88 -24.69
N ALA A 18 -24.37 37.60 -24.68
CA ALA A 18 -24.39 36.80 -23.45
C ALA A 18 -22.94 36.58 -23.00
N GLY A 19 -22.55 37.21 -21.89
CA GLY A 19 -21.17 37.19 -21.40
C GLY A 19 -20.72 35.79 -21.02
N VAL A 20 -19.61 35.34 -21.62
CA VAL A 20 -18.81 34.22 -21.13
C VAL A 20 -18.18 34.63 -19.80
N SER A 21 -18.07 33.73 -18.82
CA SER A 21 -17.50 34.11 -17.52
C SER A 21 -16.00 34.46 -17.63
N PRO A 22 -15.49 35.38 -16.78
CA PRO A 22 -14.06 35.74 -16.79
C PRO A 22 -13.14 34.55 -16.47
N VAL A 23 -13.66 33.49 -15.82
CA VAL A 23 -12.92 32.25 -15.58
C VAL A 23 -12.65 31.54 -16.92
N VAL A 24 -13.65 31.47 -17.80
CA VAL A 24 -13.51 30.86 -19.13
C VAL A 24 -12.63 31.72 -20.05
N GLU A 25 -12.71 33.06 -19.97
CA GLU A 25 -11.77 33.94 -20.69
C GLU A 25 -10.31 33.71 -20.24
N GLU A 26 -10.06 33.54 -18.94
CA GLU A 26 -8.73 33.21 -18.42
C GLU A 26 -8.24 31.82 -18.86
N ILE A 27 -9.12 30.82 -18.96
CA ILE A 27 -8.79 29.48 -19.47
C ILE A 27 -8.41 29.56 -20.95
N LEU A 28 -9.22 30.23 -21.78
CA LEU A 28 -8.96 30.37 -23.23
C LEU A 28 -7.64 31.12 -23.50
N ALA A 29 -7.26 32.05 -22.61
CA ALA A 29 -5.96 32.72 -22.62
C ALA A 29 -4.78 31.83 -22.16
N GLY A 30 -5.00 30.54 -21.89
CA GLY A 30 -3.96 29.55 -21.63
C GLY A 30 -3.54 29.38 -20.17
N LYS A 31 -4.34 29.86 -19.21
CA LYS A 31 -4.10 29.61 -17.77
C LYS A 31 -4.76 28.31 -17.33
N GLU A 32 -4.04 27.50 -16.56
CA GLU A 32 -4.68 26.43 -15.79
C GLU A 32 -5.70 27.02 -14.80
N LYS A 33 -6.83 26.34 -14.64
CA LYS A 33 -7.77 26.58 -13.53
C LYS A 33 -8.12 25.27 -12.85
N ILE A 34 -8.34 25.35 -11.54
CA ILE A 34 -8.95 24.29 -10.74
C ILE A 34 -10.25 24.87 -10.18
N VAL A 35 -11.35 24.16 -10.35
CA VAL A 35 -12.68 24.51 -9.81
C VAL A 35 -13.19 23.32 -9.01
N SER A 36 -13.65 23.58 -7.79
CA SER A 36 -14.26 22.58 -6.92
C SER A 36 -15.42 23.20 -6.14
N HIS A 37 -16.40 22.39 -5.77
CA HIS A 37 -17.60 22.82 -5.06
C HIS A 37 -17.66 22.15 -3.68
N PRO A 38 -17.52 22.90 -2.57
CA PRO A 38 -17.48 22.31 -1.23
C PRO A 38 -18.76 21.54 -0.90
N GLY A 39 -18.57 20.35 -0.35
CA GLY A 39 -19.63 19.41 -0.01
C GLY A 39 -20.07 18.51 -1.16
N GLU A 40 -19.38 18.46 -2.30
CA GLU A 40 -19.69 17.58 -3.44
C GLU A 40 -18.52 16.61 -3.73
N SER A 41 -18.50 15.45 -3.07
CA SER A 41 -17.50 14.39 -3.26
C SER A 41 -18.13 12.99 -3.31
N GLN A 42 -17.47 12.04 -3.95
CA GLN A 42 -17.95 10.66 -4.12
C GLN A 42 -18.25 9.90 -2.81
N TYR A 43 -17.61 10.32 -1.70
CA TYR A 43 -17.77 9.71 -0.37
C TYR A 43 -19.01 10.18 0.41
N LYS A 44 -19.71 11.21 -0.07
CA LYS A 44 -20.87 11.84 0.59
C LYS A 44 -22.03 10.89 0.91
N ALA A 45 -22.08 9.73 0.25
CA ALA A 45 -23.11 8.70 0.41
C ALA A 45 -22.62 7.41 1.10
N GLY A 46 -21.38 7.36 1.62
CA GLY A 46 -20.84 6.19 2.32
C GLY A 46 -20.38 5.03 1.43
N GLY A 47 -20.56 5.12 0.10
CA GLY A 47 -20.04 4.13 -0.86
C GLY A 47 -18.54 4.37 -1.15
N ILE A 48 -17.67 3.50 -0.65
CA ILE A 48 -16.20 3.65 -0.70
C ILE A 48 -15.64 3.64 -2.14
N ALA A 49 -16.36 3.03 -3.09
CA ALA A 49 -15.86 2.75 -4.45
C ALA A 49 -16.82 3.19 -5.57
N SER A 50 -17.20 4.48 -5.58
CA SER A 50 -18.10 5.05 -6.61
C SER A 50 -17.41 5.88 -7.70
N CYS A 51 -16.07 5.96 -7.71
CA CYS A 51 -15.28 6.76 -8.68
C CYS A 51 -15.56 6.39 -10.16
N GLY A 52 -15.68 5.10 -10.49
CA GLY A 52 -16.01 4.65 -11.85
C GLY A 52 -17.42 5.04 -12.29
N LEU A 53 -18.38 5.08 -11.36
CA LEU A 53 -19.75 5.55 -11.62
C LEU A 53 -19.78 7.08 -11.82
N ALA A 54 -19.05 7.83 -10.99
CA ALA A 54 -18.89 9.28 -11.15
C ALA A 54 -18.26 9.63 -12.50
N GLY A 55 -17.18 8.94 -12.88
CA GLY A 55 -16.49 9.14 -14.16
C GLY A 55 -17.36 8.83 -15.38
N LEU A 56 -18.09 7.70 -15.40
CA LEU A 56 -18.98 7.37 -16.51
C LEU A 56 -20.21 8.30 -16.56
N ASN A 57 -20.74 8.72 -15.40
CA ASN A 57 -21.84 9.66 -15.34
C ASN A 57 -21.44 11.08 -15.73
N PHE A 58 -20.20 11.50 -15.45
CA PHE A 58 -19.61 12.73 -16.00
C PHE A 58 -19.67 12.70 -17.54
N VAL A 59 -19.08 11.69 -18.18
CA VAL A 59 -19.05 11.61 -19.64
C VAL A 59 -20.47 11.55 -20.24
N ARG A 60 -21.39 10.80 -19.61
CA ARG A 60 -22.82 10.77 -19.99
C ARG A 60 -23.45 12.18 -19.94
N VAL A 61 -23.35 12.88 -18.81
CA VAL A 61 -23.99 14.18 -18.60
C VAL A 61 -23.43 15.23 -19.56
N VAL A 62 -22.10 15.26 -19.73
CA VAL A 62 -21.44 16.22 -20.62
C VAL A 62 -21.80 15.99 -22.08
N LEU A 63 -21.79 14.74 -22.56
CA LEU A 63 -22.15 14.45 -23.94
C LEU A 63 -23.65 14.60 -24.20
N GLY A 64 -24.52 14.35 -23.22
CA GLY A 64 -25.94 14.69 -23.32
C GLY A 64 -26.16 16.19 -23.56
N LYS A 65 -25.42 17.06 -22.86
CA LYS A 65 -25.48 18.52 -23.08
C LYS A 65 -24.96 18.94 -24.47
N VAL A 66 -23.99 18.22 -25.03
CA VAL A 66 -23.57 18.39 -26.44
C VAL A 66 -24.71 18.02 -27.40
N GLU A 67 -25.41 16.91 -27.15
CA GLU A 67 -26.57 16.48 -27.97
C GLU A 67 -27.77 17.45 -27.84
N GLU A 68 -27.95 18.10 -26.69
CA GLU A 68 -28.89 19.20 -26.47
C GLU A 68 -28.48 20.53 -27.17
N GLY A 69 -27.29 20.57 -27.78
CA GLY A 69 -26.80 21.72 -28.55
C GLY A 69 -26.00 22.76 -27.75
N LEU A 70 -25.54 22.41 -26.54
CA LEU A 70 -24.62 23.24 -25.76
C LEU A 70 -23.17 22.91 -26.14
N ASP A 71 -22.44 23.88 -26.69
CA ASP A 71 -21.07 23.68 -27.17
C ASP A 71 -20.15 24.91 -26.91
N GLY A 72 -18.85 24.74 -27.13
CA GLY A 72 -17.85 25.80 -27.08
C GLY A 72 -17.69 26.41 -25.69
N PRO A 73 -17.43 27.73 -25.58
CA PRO A 73 -17.26 28.41 -24.29
C PRO A 73 -18.50 28.31 -23.39
N ARG A 74 -19.70 28.11 -23.95
CA ARG A 74 -20.95 27.96 -23.17
C ARG A 74 -21.06 26.59 -22.49
N LEU A 75 -20.60 25.53 -23.16
CA LEU A 75 -20.46 24.23 -22.51
C LEU A 75 -19.37 24.27 -21.43
N LEU A 76 -18.25 24.93 -21.71
CA LEU A 76 -17.19 25.09 -20.71
C LEU A 76 -17.65 25.84 -19.45
N ASP A 77 -18.52 26.85 -19.60
CA ASP A 77 -19.09 27.57 -18.45
C ASP A 77 -20.06 26.70 -17.62
N ASP A 78 -20.95 25.95 -18.28
CA ASP A 78 -21.89 25.03 -17.61
C ASP A 78 -21.17 23.85 -16.91
N LEU A 79 -20.08 23.35 -17.50
CA LEU A 79 -19.21 22.32 -16.91
C LEU A 79 -18.67 22.71 -15.53
N LEU A 80 -18.31 23.99 -15.35
CA LEU A 80 -17.76 24.51 -14.10
C LEU A 80 -18.84 24.87 -13.08
N SER A 81 -20.12 24.82 -13.47
CA SER A 81 -21.23 25.15 -12.59
C SER A 81 -21.44 24.12 -11.48
N ARG A 82 -21.86 24.60 -10.30
CA ARG A 82 -22.22 23.74 -9.15
C ARG A 82 -23.29 22.71 -9.53
N ARG A 83 -24.26 23.11 -10.37
CA ARG A 83 -25.34 22.25 -10.87
C ARG A 83 -24.81 21.02 -11.60
N THR A 84 -23.81 21.20 -12.48
CA THR A 84 -23.21 20.06 -13.20
C THR A 84 -22.43 19.15 -12.25
N SER A 85 -21.72 19.70 -11.26
CA SER A 85 -21.06 18.90 -10.22
C SER A 85 -22.06 18.04 -9.42
N GLU A 86 -23.18 18.61 -9.01
CA GLU A 86 -24.27 17.91 -8.28
C GLU A 86 -24.95 16.85 -9.16
N GLU A 87 -25.23 17.18 -10.43
CA GLU A 87 -25.82 16.27 -11.43
C GLU A 87 -24.92 15.06 -11.72
N VAL A 88 -23.61 15.26 -11.80
CA VAL A 88 -22.61 14.21 -12.05
C VAL A 88 -22.44 13.29 -10.85
N LEU A 89 -22.41 13.83 -9.62
CA LEU A 89 -22.25 13.04 -8.38
C LEU A 89 -23.58 12.48 -7.83
N SER A 90 -24.73 12.86 -8.40
CA SER A 90 -26.05 12.36 -8.01
C SER A 90 -26.11 10.82 -7.99
N ILE A 91 -25.55 10.15 -9.00
CA ILE A 91 -25.58 8.69 -9.14
C ILE A 91 -24.86 7.96 -7.99
N CYS A 92 -23.83 8.58 -7.39
CA CYS A 92 -23.11 8.02 -6.25
C CYS A 92 -23.99 7.91 -5.00
N HIS A 93 -24.99 8.80 -4.85
CA HIS A 93 -25.97 8.74 -3.76
C HIS A 93 -26.92 7.54 -3.88
N LEU A 94 -27.00 6.92 -5.06
CA LEU A 94 -27.79 5.72 -5.31
C LEU A 94 -26.92 4.44 -5.27
N TRP A 95 -25.63 4.53 -4.90
CA TRP A 95 -24.71 3.39 -4.84
C TRP A 95 -24.34 3.02 -3.39
N ALA A 96 -24.98 1.97 -2.88
CA ALA A 96 -24.80 1.48 -1.50
C ALA A 96 -23.84 0.27 -1.39
N SER A 97 -22.92 0.11 -2.34
CA SER A 97 -21.98 -1.02 -2.39
C SER A 97 -20.52 -0.56 -2.32
N ASN A 98 -19.71 -1.29 -1.57
CA ASN A 98 -18.27 -1.04 -1.43
C ASN A 98 -17.41 -1.89 -2.39
N VAL A 99 -18.02 -2.54 -3.37
CA VAL A 99 -17.29 -3.24 -4.44
C VAL A 99 -16.70 -2.22 -5.41
N HIS A 100 -15.38 -2.21 -5.55
CA HIS A 100 -14.69 -1.52 -6.64
C HIS A 100 -14.90 -2.31 -7.93
N LEU A 101 -15.51 -1.66 -8.92
CA LEU A 101 -15.82 -2.24 -10.23
C LEU A 101 -14.99 -1.51 -11.29
N GLU A 102 -14.38 -2.27 -12.20
CA GLU A 102 -13.71 -1.67 -13.34
C GLU A 102 -14.71 -0.94 -14.24
N VAL A 103 -14.26 0.16 -14.86
CA VAL A 103 -15.06 0.98 -15.81
C VAL A 103 -15.71 0.11 -16.88
N ASP A 104 -14.96 -0.88 -17.36
CA ASP A 104 -15.37 -1.80 -18.42
C ASP A 104 -16.55 -2.68 -17.97
N ASP A 105 -16.62 -3.08 -16.70
CA ASP A 105 -17.72 -3.88 -16.15
C ASP A 105 -18.94 -3.04 -15.78
N ILE A 106 -18.74 -1.82 -15.25
CA ILE A 106 -19.82 -0.85 -15.06
C ILE A 106 -20.49 -0.55 -16.42
N PHE A 107 -19.69 -0.31 -17.47
CA PHE A 107 -20.17 -0.10 -18.83
C PHE A 107 -20.83 -1.36 -19.41
N LYS A 108 -20.29 -2.57 -19.18
CA LYS A 108 -20.91 -3.83 -19.63
C LYS A 108 -22.27 -4.07 -18.99
N VAL A 109 -22.45 -3.76 -17.71
CA VAL A 109 -23.68 -4.10 -16.97
C VAL A 109 -24.75 -3.00 -17.08
N MET A 110 -24.40 -1.72 -17.05
CA MET A 110 -25.40 -0.63 -17.02
C MET A 110 -25.94 -0.24 -18.41
N PRO A 111 -27.24 -0.47 -18.71
CA PRO A 111 -27.84 -0.08 -19.99
C PRO A 111 -27.87 1.43 -20.24
N ILE A 112 -27.82 2.27 -19.20
CA ILE A 112 -27.84 3.73 -19.34
C ILE A 112 -26.59 4.26 -20.05
N PHE A 113 -25.40 3.72 -19.72
CA PHE A 113 -24.16 4.09 -20.41
C PHE A 113 -24.12 3.50 -21.81
N LYS A 114 -24.53 2.24 -22.01
CA LYS A 114 -24.67 1.62 -23.35
C LYS A 114 -25.70 2.26 -24.30
N ARG A 115 -26.52 3.20 -23.80
CA ARG A 115 -27.54 3.97 -24.53
C ARG A 115 -27.15 5.42 -24.84
N SER A 116 -25.99 5.86 -24.34
CA SER A 116 -25.52 7.24 -24.44
C SER A 116 -24.04 7.34 -24.83
N LEU A 117 -23.23 6.33 -24.47
CA LEU A 117 -21.79 6.27 -24.68
C LEU A 117 -21.42 5.08 -25.57
N THR A 118 -20.50 5.33 -26.50
CA THR A 118 -19.85 4.31 -27.32
C THR A 118 -18.37 4.24 -26.96
N LEU A 119 -17.90 3.07 -26.54
CA LEU A 119 -16.47 2.79 -26.36
C LEU A 119 -15.80 2.71 -27.75
N VAL A 120 -14.76 3.50 -27.98
CA VAL A 120 -14.07 3.64 -29.28
C VAL A 120 -12.77 2.82 -29.31
N SER A 121 -11.96 2.94 -28.26
CA SER A 121 -10.68 2.25 -28.09
C SER A 121 -10.36 2.11 -26.60
N SER A 122 -9.35 1.29 -26.31
CA SER A 122 -8.74 1.18 -24.97
C SER A 122 -7.22 1.21 -25.09
N ALA A 123 -6.56 2.00 -24.24
CA ALA A 123 -5.11 2.05 -24.09
C ALA A 123 -4.67 1.42 -22.76
N TYR A 124 -3.47 0.87 -22.72
CA TYR A 124 -2.88 0.24 -21.53
C TYR A 124 -1.38 0.55 -21.45
N GLY A 125 -0.84 0.70 -20.24
CA GLY A 125 0.60 0.81 -20.03
C GLY A 125 0.99 1.47 -18.71
N GLU A 126 2.29 1.64 -18.50
CA GLU A 126 2.85 2.24 -17.28
C GLU A 126 2.55 3.74 -17.21
N PRO A 127 2.09 4.29 -16.06
CA PRO A 127 1.85 5.71 -15.90
C PRO A 127 3.17 6.48 -16.00
N SER A 128 3.20 7.46 -16.89
CA SER A 128 4.30 8.40 -17.08
C SER A 128 3.79 9.55 -17.93
N PHE A 129 4.40 10.73 -17.80
CA PHE A 129 4.15 11.90 -18.66
C PHE A 129 4.11 11.53 -20.15
N SER A 130 5.05 10.67 -20.59
CA SER A 130 5.14 10.24 -21.99
C SER A 130 3.93 9.39 -22.45
N ARG A 131 3.38 8.56 -21.56
CA ARG A 131 2.22 7.72 -21.84
C ARG A 131 0.92 8.51 -21.75
N PHE A 132 0.77 9.37 -20.74
CA PHE A 132 -0.40 10.27 -20.65
C PHE A 132 -0.43 11.26 -21.82
N ARG A 133 0.70 11.82 -22.25
CA ARG A 133 0.81 12.60 -23.49
C ARG A 133 0.34 11.81 -24.72
N SER A 134 0.70 10.53 -24.82
CA SER A 134 0.24 9.66 -25.92
C SER A 134 -1.28 9.42 -25.89
N VAL A 135 -1.84 9.13 -24.71
CA VAL A 135 -3.29 8.92 -24.50
C VAL A 135 -4.08 10.19 -24.83
N LEU A 136 -3.60 11.36 -24.40
CA LEU A 136 -4.22 12.65 -24.73
C LEU A 136 -4.08 13.00 -26.22
N SER A 137 -3.02 12.54 -26.89
CA SER A 137 -2.86 12.71 -28.35
C SER A 137 -3.86 11.84 -29.13
N GLU A 138 -4.14 10.62 -28.67
CA GLU A 138 -5.21 9.77 -29.19
C GLU A 138 -6.58 10.45 -28.96
N LEU A 139 -6.85 10.94 -27.75
CA LEU A 139 -8.06 11.69 -27.41
C LEU A 139 -8.25 12.92 -28.32
N GLN A 140 -7.16 13.64 -28.61
CA GLN A 140 -7.17 14.80 -29.51
C GLN A 140 -7.42 14.44 -30.97
N SER A 141 -6.98 13.26 -31.41
CA SER A 141 -7.18 12.79 -32.79
C SER A 141 -8.66 12.52 -33.15
N ILE A 142 -9.49 12.22 -32.15
CA ILE A 142 -10.94 12.06 -32.32
C ILE A 142 -11.54 13.42 -32.74
N PRO A 143 -12.33 13.51 -33.82
CA PRO A 143 -12.80 14.80 -34.35
C PRO A 143 -13.90 15.46 -33.50
N THR A 144 -14.70 14.65 -32.80
CA THR A 144 -15.78 15.10 -31.91
C THR A 144 -15.30 15.34 -30.48
N HIS A 145 -16.18 15.89 -29.66
CA HIS A 145 -16.16 15.72 -28.20
C HIS A 145 -15.92 14.25 -27.85
N ALA A 146 -15.04 14.01 -26.87
CA ALA A 146 -14.63 12.68 -26.46
C ALA A 146 -14.09 12.71 -25.02
N ALA A 147 -14.12 11.58 -24.34
CA ALA A 147 -13.48 11.40 -23.04
C ALA A 147 -12.57 10.16 -23.03
N VAL A 148 -11.63 10.13 -22.10
CA VAL A 148 -10.94 8.91 -21.67
C VAL A 148 -11.10 8.74 -20.16
N LEU A 149 -11.54 7.57 -19.72
CA LEU A 149 -11.54 7.16 -18.32
C LEU A 149 -10.26 6.39 -18.04
N ILE A 150 -9.39 6.98 -17.23
CA ILE A 150 -8.11 6.39 -16.83
C ILE A 150 -8.31 5.72 -15.47
N THR A 151 -8.21 4.40 -15.45
CA THR A 151 -8.28 3.56 -14.25
C THR A 151 -6.89 3.12 -13.85
N ARG A 152 -6.48 3.44 -12.62
CA ARG A 152 -5.29 2.89 -11.96
C ARG A 152 -5.66 2.60 -10.50
N PRO A 153 -6.06 1.35 -10.17
CA PRO A 153 -6.72 1.04 -8.90
C PRO A 153 -5.93 1.53 -7.67
N PRO A 154 -6.59 2.19 -6.68
CA PRO A 154 -8.05 2.38 -6.55
C PRO A 154 -8.63 3.57 -7.34
N GLU A 155 -7.80 4.35 -8.03
CA GLU A 155 -8.18 5.64 -8.59
C GLU A 155 -8.78 5.51 -10.00
N ILE A 156 -9.80 6.33 -10.27
CA ILE A 156 -10.37 6.52 -11.61
C ILE A 156 -10.49 8.02 -11.86
N ILE A 157 -9.84 8.50 -12.92
CA ILE A 157 -9.77 9.90 -13.33
C ILE A 157 -10.31 10.01 -14.75
N THR A 158 -11.18 10.98 -15.03
CA THR A 158 -11.70 11.19 -16.38
C THR A 158 -11.07 12.42 -17.02
N CYS A 159 -10.56 12.31 -18.24
CA CYS A 159 -10.19 13.47 -19.04
C CYS A 159 -11.13 13.62 -20.24
N PHE A 160 -11.86 14.74 -20.31
CA PHE A 160 -12.72 15.13 -21.40
C PHE A 160 -12.02 16.15 -22.30
N LYS A 161 -12.20 16.05 -23.62
CA LYS A 161 -11.69 17.01 -24.61
C LYS A 161 -12.85 17.73 -25.30
N LEU A 162 -12.89 19.04 -25.09
CA LEU A 162 -13.83 19.99 -25.68
C LEU A 162 -13.18 20.72 -26.87
N PRO A 163 -13.58 20.45 -28.12
CA PRO A 163 -13.10 21.20 -29.29
C PRO A 163 -13.81 22.56 -29.38
N ILE A 164 -13.10 23.65 -29.14
CA ILE A 164 -13.63 25.02 -29.24
C ILE A 164 -13.23 25.64 -30.59
N TYR A 165 -14.23 26.06 -31.37
CA TYR A 165 -14.05 26.71 -32.66
C TYR A 165 -14.09 28.23 -32.51
N SER A 166 -12.96 28.88 -32.79
CA SER A 166 -12.80 30.34 -32.75
C SER A 166 -12.57 30.90 -34.17
N PRO A 167 -12.77 32.22 -34.41
CA PRO A 167 -12.38 32.86 -35.67
C PRO A 167 -10.88 32.71 -36.02
N THR A 168 -10.06 32.46 -35.00
CA THR A 168 -8.61 32.22 -35.08
C THR A 168 -8.22 30.75 -35.29
N GLY A 169 -9.17 29.81 -35.26
CA GLY A 169 -8.94 28.37 -35.46
C GLY A 169 -9.60 27.48 -34.39
N LYS A 170 -9.36 26.17 -34.49
CA LYS A 170 -9.75 25.17 -33.48
C LYS A 170 -8.75 25.16 -32.31
N GLN A 171 -9.25 25.27 -31.09
CA GLN A 171 -8.50 25.09 -29.85
C GLN A 171 -9.14 23.95 -29.06
N ASP A 172 -8.40 22.90 -28.74
CA ASP A 172 -8.89 21.85 -27.84
C ASP A 172 -8.65 22.25 -26.38
N VAL A 173 -9.69 22.13 -25.55
CA VAL A 173 -9.60 22.32 -24.09
C VAL A 173 -9.78 20.96 -23.41
N PHE A 174 -8.88 20.63 -22.51
CA PHE A 174 -8.92 19.40 -21.72
C PHE A 174 -9.47 19.71 -20.32
N VAL A 175 -10.48 18.96 -19.90
CA VAL A 175 -11.09 19.02 -18.57
C VAL A 175 -10.84 17.68 -17.88
N ILE A 176 -9.98 17.66 -16.87
CA ILE A 176 -9.82 16.53 -15.97
C ILE A 176 -10.90 16.65 -14.89
N PHE A 177 -11.70 15.61 -14.70
CA PHE A 177 -12.61 15.43 -13.58
C PHE A 177 -12.03 14.37 -12.64
N ASP A 178 -11.78 14.77 -11.40
CA ASP A 178 -11.31 13.93 -10.30
C ASP A 178 -12.32 13.97 -9.16
N SER A 179 -12.98 12.84 -8.90
CA SER A 179 -14.01 12.73 -7.86
C SER A 179 -13.46 12.47 -6.44
N HIS A 180 -12.13 12.35 -6.30
CA HIS A 180 -11.43 12.20 -5.02
C HIS A 180 -11.10 13.59 -4.43
N PRO A 181 -11.12 13.76 -3.10
CA PRO A 181 -10.58 14.96 -2.46
C PRO A 181 -9.05 14.97 -2.56
N ARG A 182 -8.46 16.14 -2.81
CA ARG A 182 -7.00 16.35 -2.90
C ARG A 182 -6.56 17.54 -2.05
N THR A 183 -5.24 17.78 -1.94
CA THR A 183 -4.68 18.99 -1.31
C THR A 183 -5.26 20.29 -1.87
N ASP A 184 -5.52 20.31 -3.18
CA ASP A 184 -5.95 21.49 -3.92
C ASP A 184 -7.49 21.65 -3.91
N TYR A 185 -8.21 20.60 -3.48
CA TYR A 185 -9.67 20.52 -3.37
C TYR A 185 -10.05 19.47 -2.30
N PRO A 186 -9.94 19.80 -1.00
CA PRO A 186 -10.13 18.81 0.07
C PRO A 186 -11.61 18.48 0.34
N ASP A 187 -12.52 19.42 0.07
CA ASP A 187 -13.94 19.32 0.44
C ASP A 187 -14.87 18.91 -0.73
N GLY A 188 -14.32 18.50 -1.87
CA GLY A 188 -15.13 18.19 -3.06
C GLY A 188 -14.32 17.62 -4.24
N ALA A 189 -15.02 17.29 -5.32
CA ALA A 189 -14.42 16.89 -6.59
C ALA A 189 -13.74 18.09 -7.30
N GLY A 190 -12.66 17.80 -8.02
CA GLY A 190 -11.88 18.76 -8.78
C GLY A 190 -12.16 18.69 -10.28
N PHE A 191 -12.46 19.84 -10.87
CA PHE A 191 -12.43 20.07 -12.31
C PHE A 191 -11.15 20.87 -12.61
N ILE A 192 -10.17 20.24 -13.28
CA ILE A 192 -8.90 20.88 -13.64
C ILE A 192 -8.88 21.09 -15.15
N ILE A 193 -8.65 22.33 -15.60
CA ILE A 193 -8.85 22.73 -16.98
C ILE A 193 -7.56 23.30 -17.56
N ASN A 194 -7.13 22.73 -18.70
CA ASN A 194 -5.91 23.08 -19.40
C ASN A 194 -6.14 23.13 -20.91
N THR A 195 -5.57 24.14 -21.58
CA THR A 195 -5.54 24.23 -23.07
C THR A 195 -4.24 23.69 -23.67
N SER A 196 -3.32 23.22 -22.82
CA SER A 196 -2.05 22.61 -23.22
C SER A 196 -2.10 21.13 -22.91
N LEU A 197 -1.97 20.30 -23.95
CA LEU A 197 -1.89 18.84 -23.84
C LEU A 197 -0.76 18.43 -22.88
N ASP A 198 0.34 19.17 -22.87
CA ASP A 198 1.51 18.89 -22.03
C ASP A 198 1.24 19.23 -20.56
N ALA A 199 0.50 20.31 -20.26
CA ALA A 199 0.09 20.62 -18.89
C ALA A 199 -0.89 19.56 -18.36
N THR A 200 -1.86 19.14 -19.19
CA THR A 200 -2.77 18.02 -18.87
C THR A 200 -2.01 16.71 -18.67
N ALA A 201 -0.98 16.42 -19.48
CA ALA A 201 -0.16 15.22 -19.33
C ALA A 201 0.66 15.23 -18.03
N SER A 202 1.26 16.35 -17.65
CA SER A 202 1.94 16.51 -16.35
C SER A 202 0.97 16.35 -15.19
N ARG A 203 -0.20 17.00 -15.24
CA ARG A 203 -1.18 16.91 -14.15
C ARG A 203 -1.73 15.50 -13.96
N LEU A 204 -1.88 14.72 -15.05
CA LEU A 204 -2.21 13.29 -14.94
C LEU A 204 -1.06 12.46 -14.36
N ASP A 205 0.20 12.80 -14.66
CA ASP A 205 1.38 12.15 -14.11
C ASP A 205 1.53 12.41 -12.60
N ASP A 206 1.26 13.65 -12.16
CA ASP A 206 1.25 14.04 -10.74
C ASP A 206 0.10 13.37 -9.98
N LEU A 207 -1.12 13.35 -10.56
CA LEU A 207 -2.31 12.74 -9.93
C LEU A 207 -2.23 11.21 -9.85
N LEU A 208 -1.58 10.55 -10.81
CA LEU A 208 -1.49 9.09 -10.93
C LEU A 208 -0.04 8.59 -10.76
N ALA A 209 0.77 9.30 -9.98
CA ALA A 209 2.20 9.03 -9.78
C ALA A 209 2.47 7.65 -9.15
N VAL A 210 3.59 7.01 -9.53
CA VAL A 210 4.04 5.76 -8.88
C VAL A 210 4.92 6.10 -7.68
N ASP A 211 4.56 5.63 -6.49
CA ASP A 211 5.50 5.64 -5.37
C ASP A 211 6.64 4.64 -5.68
N SER A 212 7.81 5.20 -5.98
CA SER A 212 9.01 4.44 -6.33
C SER A 212 9.42 3.41 -5.29
N ARG A 213 8.98 3.57 -4.03
CA ARG A 213 9.24 2.62 -2.93
C ARG A 213 8.54 1.27 -3.14
N LEU A 214 7.40 1.26 -3.84
CA LEU A 214 6.66 0.04 -4.19
C LEU A 214 7.36 -0.76 -5.32
N LEU A 215 8.07 -0.07 -6.22
CA LEU A 215 8.83 -0.70 -7.31
C LEU A 215 10.14 -1.37 -6.85
N THR A 216 10.66 -0.99 -5.66
CA THR A 216 11.93 -1.52 -5.14
C THR A 216 11.82 -2.85 -4.37
N ASP A 217 10.61 -3.38 -4.15
CA ASP A 217 10.41 -4.63 -3.41
C ASP A 217 10.37 -5.85 -4.34
N ASN A 218 11.41 -6.69 -4.26
CA ASN A 218 11.54 -7.92 -5.04
C ASN A 218 10.48 -9.01 -4.71
N SER A 219 9.67 -8.84 -3.67
CA SER A 219 8.58 -9.78 -3.32
C SER A 219 7.28 -9.57 -4.13
N LEU A 220 7.10 -8.39 -4.75
CA LEU A 220 5.81 -7.95 -5.30
C LEU A 220 5.66 -8.06 -6.83
N GLN A 221 6.57 -8.75 -7.52
CA GLN A 221 6.79 -8.63 -8.98
C GLN A 221 5.54 -8.71 -9.89
N TRP A 222 4.52 -9.51 -9.58
CA TRP A 222 3.30 -9.60 -10.41
C TRP A 222 2.14 -8.72 -9.90
N GLN A 223 1.95 -8.60 -8.58
CA GLN A 223 0.90 -7.73 -8.02
C GLN A 223 1.20 -6.25 -8.35
N THR A 224 2.49 -5.89 -8.38
CA THR A 224 2.96 -4.61 -8.88
C THR A 224 2.68 -4.42 -10.37
N GLN A 225 2.63 -5.45 -11.23
CA GLN A 225 2.30 -5.27 -12.64
C GLN A 225 0.84 -4.83 -12.89
N LEU A 226 -0.10 -5.18 -12.01
CA LEU A 226 -1.48 -4.67 -12.07
C LEU A 226 -1.63 -3.26 -11.46
N LEU A 227 -0.78 -2.87 -10.50
CA LEU A 227 -0.80 -1.56 -9.84
C LEU A 227 0.14 -0.51 -10.49
N ALA A 228 1.10 -0.95 -11.31
CA ALA A 228 2.04 -0.11 -12.06
C ALA A 228 1.63 0.08 -13.53
N ASN A 229 0.45 -0.38 -13.93
CA ASN A 229 -0.17 -0.03 -15.21
C ASN A 229 -1.49 0.72 -14.97
N PHE A 230 -1.91 1.53 -15.95
CA PHE A 230 -3.26 2.05 -16.06
C PHE A 230 -3.98 1.41 -17.25
N SER A 231 -5.32 1.40 -17.22
CA SER A 231 -6.15 1.27 -18.42
C SER A 231 -6.83 2.60 -18.73
N GLY A 232 -7.00 2.93 -20.01
CA GLY A 232 -7.63 4.16 -20.49
C GLY A 232 -8.72 3.82 -21.50
N HIS A 233 -9.99 4.04 -21.16
CA HIS A 233 -11.14 3.67 -21.99
C HIS A 233 -11.75 4.91 -22.66
N PHE A 234 -11.77 4.94 -23.99
CA PHE A 234 -12.17 6.13 -24.76
C PHE A 234 -13.65 6.11 -25.15
N PHE A 235 -14.40 7.16 -24.83
CA PHE A 235 -15.85 7.24 -25.04
C PHE A 235 -16.27 8.45 -25.89
N VAL A 236 -17.26 8.24 -26.75
CA VAL A 236 -17.97 9.29 -27.54
C VAL A 236 -19.48 9.10 -27.45
N ALA A 237 -20.24 10.11 -27.90
CA ALA A 237 -21.70 10.10 -27.86
C ALA A 237 -22.29 9.04 -28.81
N GLN A 238 -23.35 8.35 -28.41
CA GLN A 238 -23.99 7.31 -29.21
C GLN A 238 -25.02 7.91 -30.19
N SER A 239 -24.56 8.24 -31.39
CA SER A 239 -25.41 8.83 -32.44
C SER A 239 -26.63 7.95 -32.80
N GLY A 240 -27.84 8.35 -32.40
CA GLY A 240 -29.08 7.85 -33.01
C GLY A 240 -30.33 7.65 -32.14
N THR A 241 -30.33 7.99 -30.84
CA THR A 241 -31.45 7.69 -29.92
C THR A 241 -32.32 8.90 -29.54
N GLY A 242 -32.64 9.76 -30.52
CA GLY A 242 -33.57 10.87 -30.32
C GLY A 242 -35.02 10.41 -30.05
N ASN A 243 -35.37 10.16 -28.78
CA ASN A 243 -36.75 9.97 -28.29
C ASN A 243 -36.84 10.12 -26.76
N SER A 244 -37.45 11.20 -26.27
CA SER A 244 -38.03 11.36 -24.91
C SER A 244 -37.16 10.92 -23.72
N VAL A 245 -35.89 11.33 -23.67
CA VAL A 245 -34.86 10.77 -22.76
C VAL A 245 -34.80 11.44 -21.37
N GLN A 246 -35.96 11.68 -20.72
CA GLN A 246 -35.99 12.20 -19.34
C GLN A 246 -36.77 11.26 -18.39
N GLU A 247 -38.08 11.08 -18.57
CA GLU A 247 -38.90 10.21 -17.69
C GLU A 247 -38.48 8.72 -17.75
N LEU A 248 -38.06 8.24 -18.93
CA LEU A 248 -37.58 6.86 -19.09
C LEU A 248 -36.18 6.66 -18.45
N THR A 249 -35.44 7.74 -18.21
CA THR A 249 -34.03 7.70 -17.82
C THR A 249 -33.87 7.39 -16.34
N GLU A 250 -34.70 7.99 -15.48
CA GLU A 250 -34.73 7.68 -14.03
C GLU A 250 -35.23 6.24 -13.78
N ALA A 251 -36.35 5.85 -14.38
CA ALA A 251 -36.91 4.50 -14.24
C ALA A 251 -35.93 3.40 -14.72
N VAL A 252 -35.17 3.66 -15.79
CA VAL A 252 -34.08 2.77 -16.23
C VAL A 252 -32.88 2.84 -15.29
N MET A 253 -32.51 4.01 -14.75
CA MET A 253 -31.41 4.15 -13.80
C MET A 253 -31.68 3.36 -12.51
N GLU A 254 -32.84 3.55 -11.88
CA GLU A 254 -33.25 2.80 -10.68
C GLU A 254 -33.29 1.30 -10.95
N SER A 255 -33.91 0.87 -12.05
CA SER A 255 -33.96 -0.55 -12.43
C SER A 255 -32.56 -1.14 -12.68
N SER A 256 -31.65 -0.36 -13.25
CA SER A 256 -30.27 -0.80 -13.54
C SER A 256 -29.40 -0.85 -12.28
N LEU A 257 -29.59 0.10 -11.36
CA LEU A 257 -28.92 0.10 -10.06
C LEU A 257 -29.48 -1.00 -9.15
N ALA A 258 -30.77 -1.28 -9.19
CA ALA A 258 -31.38 -2.44 -8.55
C ALA A 258 -30.83 -3.76 -9.14
N ALA A 259 -30.70 -3.86 -10.47
CA ALA A 259 -30.09 -5.02 -11.13
C ALA A 259 -28.61 -5.20 -10.75
N LEU A 260 -27.82 -4.12 -10.66
CA LEU A 260 -26.43 -4.18 -10.18
C LEU A 260 -26.33 -4.58 -8.71
N ARG A 261 -27.16 -4.01 -7.83
CA ARG A 261 -27.23 -4.39 -6.41
C ARG A 261 -27.57 -5.88 -6.28
N LEU A 262 -28.59 -6.35 -7.00
CA LEU A 262 -28.96 -7.76 -7.05
C LEU A 262 -27.87 -8.65 -7.66
N GLN A 263 -27.08 -8.18 -8.62
CA GLN A 263 -25.94 -8.96 -9.13
C GLN A 263 -24.78 -9.04 -8.13
N ALA A 264 -24.48 -7.96 -7.40
CA ALA A 264 -23.51 -7.96 -6.32
C ALA A 264 -23.97 -8.87 -5.17
N GLU A 265 -25.22 -8.76 -4.75
CA GLU A 265 -25.86 -9.60 -3.72
C GLU A 265 -25.94 -11.08 -4.15
N VAL A 266 -26.28 -11.37 -5.42
CA VAL A 266 -26.23 -12.74 -5.95
C VAL A 266 -24.80 -13.27 -6.07
N SER A 267 -23.80 -12.41 -6.28
CA SER A 267 -22.39 -12.81 -6.26
C SER A 267 -21.95 -13.18 -4.85
N ASP A 268 -22.24 -12.32 -3.86
CA ASP A 268 -21.98 -12.56 -2.44
C ASP A 268 -22.74 -13.79 -1.91
N LEU A 269 -24.04 -13.91 -2.17
CA LEU A 269 -24.83 -15.09 -1.79
C LEU A 269 -24.35 -16.38 -2.47
N LYS A 270 -23.92 -16.35 -3.74
CA LYS A 270 -23.28 -17.50 -4.39
C LYS A 270 -21.96 -17.85 -3.70
N PHE A 271 -21.18 -16.83 -3.36
CA PHE A 271 -19.92 -17.02 -2.67
C PHE A 271 -20.13 -17.66 -1.28
N GLN A 272 -20.97 -17.06 -0.44
CA GLN A 272 -21.32 -17.56 0.90
C GLN A 272 -21.89 -18.97 0.84
N ASN A 273 -22.80 -19.26 -0.09
CA ASN A 273 -23.37 -20.59 -0.29
C ASN A 273 -22.31 -21.61 -0.75
N SER A 274 -21.31 -21.19 -1.53
CA SER A 274 -20.15 -22.04 -1.83
C SER A 274 -19.34 -22.37 -0.57
N GLY A 275 -19.19 -21.41 0.36
CA GLY A 275 -18.54 -21.61 1.66
C GLY A 275 -19.32 -22.59 2.54
N LEU A 276 -20.62 -22.35 2.73
CA LEU A 276 -21.51 -23.23 3.50
C LEU A 276 -21.57 -24.67 2.94
N LEU A 277 -21.44 -24.84 1.63
CA LEU A 277 -21.32 -26.17 1.01
C LEU A 277 -19.99 -26.86 1.34
N ARG A 278 -18.87 -26.12 1.41
CA ARG A 278 -17.56 -26.64 1.87
C ARG A 278 -17.60 -26.97 3.37
N ASP A 279 -18.17 -26.10 4.20
CA ASP A 279 -18.32 -26.31 5.64
C ASP A 279 -19.16 -27.55 5.96
N ARG A 280 -20.30 -27.73 5.28
CA ARG A 280 -21.14 -28.94 5.42
C ARG A 280 -20.35 -30.22 5.11
N GLN A 281 -19.55 -30.22 4.04
CA GLN A 281 -18.72 -31.37 3.66
C GLN A 281 -17.56 -31.61 4.64
N SER A 282 -16.99 -30.55 5.20
CA SER A 282 -15.99 -30.64 6.28
C SER A 282 -16.59 -31.27 7.54
N LEU A 283 -17.75 -30.78 8.00
CA LEU A 283 -18.48 -31.32 9.16
C LEU A 283 -18.93 -32.76 8.95
N GLU A 284 -19.35 -33.15 7.75
CA GLU A 284 -19.67 -34.55 7.42
C GLU A 284 -18.44 -35.46 7.55
N THR A 285 -17.27 -35.04 7.05
CA THR A 285 -16.03 -35.81 7.20
C THR A 285 -15.42 -35.76 8.61
N GLU A 286 -15.70 -34.74 9.42
CA GLU A 286 -15.38 -34.75 10.85
C GLU A 286 -16.29 -35.70 11.63
N LEU A 287 -17.60 -35.68 11.34
CA LEU A 287 -18.57 -36.58 11.96
C LEU A 287 -18.21 -38.04 11.71
N ASP A 288 -17.78 -38.40 10.49
CA ASP A 288 -17.31 -39.75 10.19
C ASP A 288 -15.97 -40.11 10.86
N ARG A 289 -15.02 -39.17 10.94
CA ARG A 289 -13.80 -39.33 11.76
C ARG A 289 -14.13 -39.55 13.24
N TRP A 290 -15.15 -38.88 13.78
CA TRP A 290 -15.62 -39.08 15.16
C TRP A 290 -16.34 -40.41 15.37
N LYS A 291 -17.19 -40.85 14.44
CA LYS A 291 -17.82 -42.19 14.47
C LYS A 291 -16.75 -43.29 14.55
N GLU A 292 -15.66 -43.18 13.80
CA GLU A 292 -14.60 -44.20 13.80
C GLU A 292 -13.69 -44.13 15.05
N LYS A 293 -13.43 -42.93 15.58
CA LYS A 293 -12.82 -42.76 16.91
C LYS A 293 -13.68 -43.40 18.01
N TYR A 294 -15.00 -43.26 17.96
CA TYR A 294 -15.91 -43.87 18.92
C TYR A 294 -15.92 -45.41 18.83
N ARG A 295 -16.02 -45.96 17.60
CA ARG A 295 -15.92 -47.41 17.35
C ARG A 295 -14.60 -48.03 17.83
N SER A 296 -13.48 -47.33 17.64
CA SER A 296 -12.16 -47.80 18.06
C SER A 296 -11.91 -47.63 19.57
N ALA A 297 -12.48 -46.60 20.21
CA ALA A 297 -12.45 -46.45 21.67
C ALA A 297 -13.19 -47.60 22.39
N GLN A 298 -14.33 -48.07 21.86
CA GLN A 298 -15.07 -49.21 22.42
C GLN A 298 -14.35 -50.56 22.32
N ARG A 299 -13.15 -50.66 21.71
CA ARG A 299 -12.43 -51.91 21.44
C ARG A 299 -11.21 -52.19 22.34
N LYS A 300 -10.96 -51.41 23.40
CA LYS A 300 -9.82 -51.61 24.31
C LYS A 300 -10.25 -52.18 25.68
N PRO A 301 -9.66 -53.30 26.17
CA PRO A 301 -9.88 -53.83 27.51
C PRO A 301 -8.95 -53.21 28.57
N GLU A 302 -9.34 -53.30 29.85
CA GLU A 302 -8.58 -52.76 30.99
C GLU A 302 -7.50 -53.72 31.55
N SER A 303 -6.47 -53.16 32.18
CA SER A 303 -5.65 -53.86 33.19
C SER A 303 -5.10 -52.88 34.23
N ARG A 304 -4.92 -53.33 35.48
CA ARG A 304 -4.51 -52.51 36.64
C ARG A 304 -3.57 -53.32 37.54
N SER A 305 -2.62 -52.65 38.20
CA SER A 305 -1.78 -53.22 39.27
C SER A 305 -1.43 -52.15 40.32
N SER A 306 -1.01 -52.57 41.54
CA SER A 306 -0.92 -51.72 42.75
C SER A 306 0.45 -51.80 43.45
N PRO A 307 0.84 -50.80 44.27
CA PRO A 307 2.16 -50.72 44.91
C PRO A 307 2.20 -51.19 46.39
N GLN A 308 3.38 -51.60 46.89
CA GLN A 308 3.71 -51.78 48.33
C GLN A 308 5.19 -51.43 48.67
N ASN A 309 5.60 -51.56 49.93
CA ASN A 309 6.53 -50.64 50.61
C ASN A 309 7.52 -51.35 51.61
N SER A 310 8.78 -50.89 51.74
CA SER A 310 9.68 -51.05 52.93
C SER A 310 11.00 -50.24 52.72
N ARG A 311 11.45 -49.31 53.60
CA ARG A 311 12.12 -49.44 54.92
C ARG A 311 13.49 -50.18 54.83
N HIS A 312 14.66 -49.73 55.32
CA HIS A 312 15.13 -48.94 56.50
C HIS A 312 16.50 -48.21 56.15
N SER A 313 17.26 -47.42 56.95
CA SER A 313 17.25 -46.82 58.32
C SER A 313 18.28 -45.63 58.42
N PRO A 314 18.45 -44.88 59.55
CA PRO A 314 19.14 -43.57 59.58
C PRO A 314 20.38 -43.39 60.50
N SER A 315 21.19 -42.33 60.28
CA SER A 315 21.97 -41.55 61.31
C SER A 315 22.62 -40.28 60.67
N SER A 316 22.26 -39.06 61.10
CA SER A 316 22.99 -38.16 62.04
C SER A 316 23.95 -37.13 61.38
N PRO A 317 24.25 -35.96 62.00
CA PRO A 317 24.22 -34.69 61.25
C PRO A 317 25.39 -33.67 61.45
N ARG A 318 25.29 -32.54 60.70
CA ARG A 318 26.11 -31.27 60.72
C ARG A 318 27.41 -31.31 59.90
N ARG A 319 28.02 -30.17 59.48
CA ARG A 319 27.56 -28.85 58.95
C ARG A 319 28.82 -28.03 58.55
N TRP A 320 28.83 -27.42 57.35
CA TRP A 320 29.88 -26.50 56.84
C TRP A 320 31.26 -27.16 56.56
N THR A 321 32.16 -26.63 55.73
CA THR A 321 32.23 -25.34 54.97
C THR A 321 32.43 -25.56 53.45
N ASP A 322 32.46 -24.46 52.70
CA ASP A 322 33.14 -24.28 51.39
C ASP A 322 34.67 -24.61 51.50
N ASP A 323 35.53 -24.64 50.46
CA ASP A 323 35.65 -23.66 49.38
C ASP A 323 36.55 -24.06 48.16
N THR A 324 36.32 -23.39 47.02
CA THR A 324 37.21 -23.04 45.87
C THR A 324 38.14 -24.01 45.07
N TYR A 325 37.92 -24.01 43.73
CA TYR A 325 38.87 -23.72 42.59
C TYR A 325 39.86 -24.76 41.97
N TYR A 326 39.92 -24.70 40.61
CA TYR A 326 41.00 -24.92 39.58
C TYR A 326 42.40 -25.48 40.00
N THR A 327 43.20 -26.25 39.20
CA THR A 327 43.30 -26.38 37.72
C THR A 327 44.13 -27.64 37.26
N THR A 328 43.62 -28.49 36.34
CA THR A 328 44.37 -29.30 35.31
C THR A 328 45.55 -30.23 35.77
N PRO A 329 46.37 -30.90 34.90
CA PRO A 329 46.24 -31.31 33.48
C PRO A 329 46.49 -32.84 33.19
N SER A 330 46.21 -33.29 31.96
CA SER A 330 46.77 -34.52 31.30
C SER A 330 46.39 -35.92 31.87
N LYS A 331 46.44 -37.05 31.13
CA LYS A 331 46.53 -37.36 29.68
C LYS A 331 46.12 -38.84 29.46
N ALA A 332 45.40 -39.15 28.37
CA ALA A 332 45.36 -40.50 27.78
C ALA A 332 44.92 -40.44 26.30
N SER A 333 45.49 -41.32 25.46
CA SER A 333 45.12 -41.53 24.04
C SER A 333 44.12 -42.72 23.94
N THR A 334 43.55 -43.16 22.80
CA THR A 334 44.02 -43.15 21.39
C THR A 334 42.87 -43.50 20.42
N SER A 335 42.94 -43.02 19.16
CA SER A 335 42.38 -43.63 17.91
C SER A 335 40.87 -43.96 17.77
N ALA A 336 40.19 -43.72 16.63
CA ALA A 336 40.59 -43.06 15.38
C ALA A 336 39.40 -42.69 14.44
N ALA A 337 39.60 -41.59 13.70
CA ALA A 337 39.13 -41.33 12.32
C ALA A 337 37.61 -41.10 12.05
N PRO A 338 37.22 -40.39 10.96
CA PRO A 338 36.94 -38.96 11.13
C PRO A 338 35.64 -38.43 10.47
N GLN A 339 35.34 -37.16 10.74
CA GLN A 339 34.18 -36.41 10.21
C GLN A 339 34.55 -35.49 9.03
N PRO A 340 33.56 -35.06 8.20
CA PRO A 340 33.72 -33.95 7.27
C PRO A 340 33.09 -32.64 7.79
N THR A 341 33.81 -31.51 7.74
CA THR A 341 33.21 -30.16 7.87
C THR A 341 33.96 -29.10 7.06
N SER A 342 33.19 -28.14 6.54
CA SER A 342 33.56 -26.75 6.18
C SER A 342 34.37 -26.42 4.89
N MET A 343 33.77 -25.51 4.11
CA MET A 343 34.35 -24.36 3.37
C MET A 343 35.08 -24.48 2.01
N SER A 344 34.57 -23.66 1.08
CA SER A 344 35.24 -22.90 0.01
C SER A 344 35.76 -23.58 -1.28
N ALA A 345 35.04 -23.36 -2.38
CA ALA A 345 35.46 -23.31 -3.80
C ALA A 345 34.19 -22.86 -4.61
N LEU A 346 34.17 -22.00 -5.64
CA LEU A 346 35.16 -21.28 -6.45
C LEU A 346 36.26 -22.13 -7.11
N GLU A 347 36.27 -22.08 -8.46
CA GLU A 347 37.30 -22.61 -9.37
C GLU A 347 37.58 -24.13 -9.33
N TYR A 348 36.99 -24.88 -10.28
CA TYR A 348 37.81 -25.40 -11.39
C TYR A 348 36.96 -26.03 -12.52
N PHE A 349 37.10 -25.50 -13.74
CA PHE A 349 37.20 -26.32 -14.96
C PHE A 349 37.91 -25.51 -16.05
N SER A 350 39.18 -25.81 -16.26
CA SER A 350 40.06 -25.04 -17.16
C SER A 350 40.01 -25.54 -18.61
N SER A 351 40.05 -24.58 -19.54
CA SER A 351 40.47 -24.72 -20.94
C SER A 351 42.01 -24.90 -21.02
N PRO A 352 42.67 -25.04 -22.21
CA PRO A 352 42.20 -25.08 -23.61
C PRO A 352 42.56 -26.43 -24.29
N ALA A 353 42.57 -26.66 -25.61
CA ALA A 353 42.37 -25.88 -26.86
C ALA A 353 41.81 -26.83 -27.96
N ASN A 354 41.54 -26.48 -29.23
CA ASN A 354 41.61 -25.25 -30.06
C ASN A 354 40.50 -25.40 -31.15
N ILE A 355 40.11 -24.45 -32.02
CA ILE A 355 40.83 -23.81 -33.15
C ILE A 355 40.08 -22.50 -33.54
N THR A 356 40.81 -21.57 -34.17
CA THR A 356 40.43 -20.27 -34.79
C THR A 356 39.04 -20.13 -35.47
N ARG A 357 38.44 -18.93 -35.66
CA ARG A 357 38.95 -17.52 -35.64
C ARG A 357 37.84 -16.45 -35.36
N ARG A 358 38.27 -15.19 -35.15
CA ARG A 358 37.52 -13.95 -34.82
C ARG A 358 36.56 -13.46 -35.95
N ARG A 359 35.36 -12.86 -35.69
CA ARG A 359 34.99 -11.48 -35.17
C ARG A 359 35.23 -10.36 -36.23
N PRO A 360 34.50 -9.20 -36.32
CA PRO A 360 33.38 -8.64 -35.52
C PRO A 360 32.18 -8.01 -36.31
N SER A 361 31.26 -7.35 -35.58
CA SER A 361 30.32 -6.26 -35.97
C SER A 361 31.06 -4.89 -36.18
N PRO A 362 30.48 -3.72 -36.59
CA PRO A 362 29.09 -3.21 -36.42
C PRO A 362 28.49 -2.29 -37.54
N GLU A 363 27.37 -1.60 -37.23
CA GLU A 363 26.87 -0.32 -37.81
C GLU A 363 26.52 -0.22 -39.34
N SER A 364 25.84 0.82 -39.85
CA SER A 364 24.58 1.47 -39.40
C SER A 364 23.87 2.23 -40.56
N THR A 365 22.53 2.33 -40.48
CA THR A 365 21.59 3.34 -41.05
C THR A 365 21.79 3.97 -42.46
N SER A 366 20.84 3.73 -43.39
CA SER A 366 20.15 4.69 -44.34
C SER A 366 19.92 4.11 -45.76
N THR A 367 19.06 4.62 -46.67
CA THR A 367 17.70 5.24 -46.67
C THR A 367 17.27 5.46 -48.14
N GLN A 368 16.11 4.92 -48.58
CA GLN A 368 15.26 5.28 -49.76
C GLN A 368 15.84 5.45 -51.20
N LEU A 369 15.16 4.84 -52.19
CA LEU A 369 14.56 5.34 -53.47
C LEU A 369 14.17 4.08 -54.30
N HIS A 370 13.07 3.89 -55.05
CA HIS A 370 12.10 4.69 -55.83
C HIS A 370 12.48 5.01 -57.30
N THR A 371 11.46 5.09 -58.18
CA THR A 371 11.46 5.06 -59.68
C THR A 371 11.60 3.65 -60.30
N GLN A 372 10.78 3.14 -61.23
CA GLN A 372 10.05 3.63 -62.44
C GLN A 372 10.85 3.58 -63.77
N THR A 373 10.11 3.53 -64.90
CA THR A 373 10.50 3.45 -66.33
C THR A 373 10.78 2.05 -66.94
N ASP A 374 10.47 1.76 -68.22
CA ASP A 374 9.21 2.08 -68.95
C ASP A 374 8.96 1.23 -70.23
N HIS A 375 7.75 1.35 -70.78
CA HIS A 375 7.33 1.22 -72.20
C HIS A 375 7.54 -0.10 -73.02
N ARG A 376 6.38 -0.74 -73.31
CA ARG A 376 5.82 -1.27 -74.59
C ARG A 376 6.39 -0.72 -75.94
N PRO A 377 5.94 -1.14 -77.17
CA PRO A 377 5.02 -2.24 -77.60
C PRO A 377 5.42 -3.01 -78.93
N ILE A 378 4.44 -3.73 -79.54
CA ILE A 378 4.18 -3.96 -81.01
C ILE A 378 4.24 -5.40 -81.58
N ALA A 379 3.06 -6.03 -81.62
CA ALA A 379 2.34 -6.67 -82.75
C ALA A 379 3.00 -7.57 -83.85
N SER A 380 2.30 -8.71 -84.06
CA SER A 380 1.77 -9.23 -85.35
C SER A 380 2.55 -10.25 -86.21
N THR A 381 1.78 -11.24 -86.72
CA THR A 381 2.12 -12.22 -87.78
C THR A 381 3.26 -13.21 -87.45
N SER A 382 3.43 -14.35 -88.14
CA SER A 382 2.77 -14.89 -89.34
C SER A 382 2.48 -16.40 -89.26
N ARG A 383 1.58 -16.91 -90.10
CA ARG A 383 1.52 -18.35 -90.41
C ARG A 383 2.82 -18.78 -91.12
N SER A 384 3.35 -19.96 -90.80
CA SER A 384 3.55 -20.96 -91.86
C SER A 384 3.67 -22.38 -91.34
N SER A 385 3.02 -23.27 -92.08
CA SER A 385 3.11 -24.72 -92.09
C SER A 385 4.54 -25.29 -92.08
N TYR A 386 4.73 -26.40 -91.38
CA TYR A 386 5.12 -27.65 -92.04
C TYR A 386 4.46 -28.84 -91.34
N ALA A 387 3.78 -29.69 -92.10
CA ALA A 387 3.20 -30.93 -91.61
C ALA A 387 4.08 -32.11 -92.05
N GLN A 388 4.50 -32.95 -91.11
CA GLN A 388 4.96 -34.31 -91.37
C GLN A 388 4.59 -35.19 -90.18
N ALA A 389 4.06 -36.39 -90.47
CA ALA A 389 3.47 -37.25 -89.47
C ALA A 389 4.47 -38.29 -88.94
N VAL A 390 4.51 -38.48 -87.63
CA VAL A 390 5.12 -39.66 -87.01
C VAL A 390 4.06 -40.37 -86.17
N THR A 391 3.95 -41.67 -86.42
CA THR A 391 2.93 -42.62 -85.97
C THR A 391 2.68 -42.65 -84.46
N LYS A 392 1.41 -42.86 -84.08
CA LYS A 392 1.06 -43.36 -82.74
C LYS A 392 1.75 -44.71 -82.50
N LYS A 393 2.45 -44.85 -81.39
CA LYS A 393 2.65 -46.14 -80.70
C LYS A 393 2.21 -45.98 -79.25
N SER A 394 1.04 -46.53 -78.94
CA SER A 394 0.51 -46.64 -77.58
C SER A 394 1.25 -47.72 -76.81
N SER A 395 1.88 -47.37 -75.70
CA SER A 395 2.28 -48.33 -74.66
C SER A 395 1.12 -48.45 -73.65
N PRO A 396 0.71 -49.65 -73.20
CA PRO A 396 -0.52 -49.82 -72.40
C PRO A 396 -0.48 -49.17 -71.01
N ASN A 397 0.69 -49.02 -70.40
CA ASN A 397 0.80 -48.86 -68.93
C ASN A 397 0.53 -47.46 -68.35
N ARG A 398 0.48 -46.41 -69.18
CA ARG A 398 0.53 -45.01 -68.67
C ARG A 398 -0.77 -44.49 -68.06
N SER A 399 -1.88 -45.21 -68.15
CA SER A 399 -3.15 -44.82 -67.51
C SER A 399 -3.21 -45.21 -66.03
N GLU A 400 -2.72 -46.40 -65.68
CA GLU A 400 -2.75 -46.91 -64.31
C GLU A 400 -1.80 -46.11 -63.41
N ASP A 401 -0.56 -45.89 -63.89
CA ASP A 401 0.44 -45.02 -63.24
C ASP A 401 -0.14 -43.63 -62.90
N TYR A 402 -0.92 -43.03 -63.81
CA TYR A 402 -1.54 -41.72 -63.60
C TYR A 402 -2.67 -41.76 -62.57
N THR A 403 -3.50 -42.82 -62.56
CA THR A 403 -4.54 -42.98 -61.54
C THR A 403 -3.97 -43.25 -60.15
N VAL A 404 -2.88 -44.03 -60.04
CA VAL A 404 -2.18 -44.26 -58.76
C VAL A 404 -1.52 -42.98 -58.27
N ALA A 405 -0.84 -42.22 -59.13
CA ALA A 405 -0.28 -40.92 -58.77
C ALA A 405 -1.34 -39.93 -58.29
N ALA A 406 -2.51 -39.89 -58.93
CA ALA A 406 -3.64 -39.05 -58.49
C ALA A 406 -4.23 -39.49 -57.14
N GLN A 407 -4.29 -40.80 -56.87
CA GLN A 407 -4.72 -41.34 -55.56
C GLN A 407 -3.71 -40.99 -54.46
N MET A 408 -2.42 -41.18 -54.70
CA MET A 408 -1.36 -40.84 -53.76
C MET A 408 -1.31 -39.33 -53.46
N GLN A 409 -1.53 -38.48 -54.47
CA GLN A 409 -1.66 -37.03 -54.26
C GLN A 409 -2.87 -36.71 -53.37
N ALA A 410 -4.04 -37.30 -53.65
CA ALA A 410 -5.25 -37.10 -52.84
C ALA A 410 -5.17 -37.72 -51.43
N GLU A 411 -4.23 -38.64 -51.18
CA GLU A 411 -3.90 -39.13 -49.83
C GLU A 411 -2.95 -38.17 -49.11
N TRP A 412 -1.93 -37.65 -49.80
CA TRP A 412 -1.02 -36.65 -49.26
C TRP A 412 -1.75 -35.33 -48.92
N ASP A 413 -2.64 -34.85 -49.81
CA ASP A 413 -3.46 -33.66 -49.59
C ASP A 413 -4.39 -33.81 -48.36
N ARG A 414 -4.91 -35.04 -48.12
CA ARG A 414 -5.70 -35.35 -46.91
C ARG A 414 -4.84 -35.36 -45.65
N ALA A 415 -3.68 -35.99 -45.67
CA ALA A 415 -2.73 -35.99 -44.55
C ALA A 415 -2.28 -34.55 -44.20
N GLN A 416 -1.93 -33.73 -45.20
CA GLN A 416 -1.62 -32.30 -45.03
C GLN A 416 -2.77 -31.54 -44.33
N HIS A 417 -4.03 -31.82 -44.69
CA HIS A 417 -5.19 -31.18 -44.09
C HIS A 417 -5.46 -31.66 -42.65
N GLU A 418 -5.19 -32.93 -42.34
CA GLU A 418 -5.30 -33.48 -40.98
C GLU A 418 -4.17 -32.96 -40.06
N ASP A 419 -2.93 -32.89 -40.55
CA ASP A 419 -1.80 -32.26 -39.85
C ASP A 419 -2.06 -30.77 -39.57
N ALA A 420 -2.56 -30.03 -40.57
CA ALA A 420 -2.95 -28.63 -40.41
C ALA A 420 -4.09 -28.45 -39.39
N ARG A 421 -5.00 -29.43 -39.28
CA ARG A 421 -6.06 -29.43 -38.26
C ARG A 421 -5.51 -29.74 -36.86
N HIS A 422 -4.58 -30.69 -36.73
CA HIS A 422 -3.90 -30.94 -35.46
C HIS A 422 -3.07 -29.75 -35.00
N ALA A 423 -2.33 -29.10 -35.89
CA ALA A 423 -1.56 -27.90 -35.58
C ALA A 423 -2.44 -26.75 -35.05
N ARG A 424 -3.64 -26.55 -35.63
CA ARG A 424 -4.63 -25.58 -35.12
C ARG A 424 -5.12 -25.92 -33.72
N LEU A 425 -5.50 -27.19 -33.47
CA LEU A 425 -5.97 -27.64 -32.15
C LEU A 425 -4.89 -27.54 -31.06
N ILE A 426 -3.61 -27.71 -31.42
CA ILE A 426 -2.48 -27.48 -30.50
C ILE A 426 -2.34 -25.99 -30.19
N ALA A 427 -2.35 -25.12 -31.21
CA ALA A 427 -2.25 -23.67 -31.01
C ALA A 427 -3.45 -23.09 -30.21
N GLU A 428 -4.66 -23.59 -30.44
CA GLU A 428 -5.88 -23.24 -29.69
C GLU A 428 -5.75 -23.67 -28.21
N ARG A 429 -5.24 -24.88 -27.95
CA ARG A 429 -4.93 -25.35 -26.59
C ARG A 429 -3.83 -24.52 -25.91
N GLU A 430 -2.79 -24.12 -26.64
CA GLU A 430 -1.71 -23.28 -26.12
C GLU A 430 -2.18 -21.85 -25.80
N ALA A 431 -3.16 -21.32 -26.55
CA ALA A 431 -3.83 -20.07 -26.22
C ALA A 431 -4.65 -20.19 -24.94
N LEU A 432 -5.53 -21.20 -24.84
CA LEU A 432 -6.33 -21.48 -23.65
C LEU A 432 -5.47 -21.77 -22.40
N GLN A 433 -4.27 -22.35 -22.56
CA GLN A 433 -3.33 -22.54 -21.45
C GLN A 433 -2.58 -21.26 -21.03
N LYS A 434 -2.60 -20.18 -21.84
CA LYS A 434 -2.12 -18.85 -21.44
C LYS A 434 -3.20 -18.01 -20.75
N GLU A 435 -4.47 -18.31 -21.02
CA GLU A 435 -5.64 -17.69 -20.37
C GLU A 435 -6.00 -18.37 -19.03
N ALA A 436 -5.35 -19.48 -18.68
CA ALA A 436 -5.56 -20.20 -17.43
C ALA A 436 -5.00 -19.41 -16.22
N GLN A 437 -5.89 -18.93 -15.35
CA GLN A 437 -5.53 -18.22 -14.12
C GLN A 437 -4.58 -19.04 -13.23
N VAL A 438 -3.56 -18.37 -12.67
CA VAL A 438 -2.67 -18.96 -11.68
C VAL A 438 -3.44 -19.18 -10.37
N LEU A 439 -3.28 -20.35 -9.75
CA LEU A 439 -3.95 -20.72 -8.50
C LEU A 439 -2.96 -20.78 -7.33
N PHE A 440 -3.38 -20.31 -6.15
CA PHE A 440 -2.65 -20.44 -4.89
C PHE A 440 -3.45 -21.22 -3.83
N ASP A 441 -2.76 -21.75 -2.82
CA ASP A 441 -3.35 -22.39 -1.65
C ASP A 441 -3.41 -21.40 -0.47
N CYS A 442 -4.59 -21.22 0.13
CA CYS A 442 -4.75 -20.32 1.29
C CYS A 442 -4.30 -20.95 2.62
N GLY A 443 -3.40 -20.28 3.35
CA GLY A 443 -2.91 -20.73 4.67
C GLY A 443 -3.90 -20.66 5.84
N ILE A 444 -5.21 -20.54 5.60
CA ILE A 444 -6.27 -20.57 6.63
C ILE A 444 -7.35 -21.59 6.27
N CYS A 445 -8.00 -21.46 5.10
CA CYS A 445 -9.06 -22.38 4.67
C CYS A 445 -8.53 -23.57 3.82
N PHE A 446 -7.29 -23.50 3.33
CA PHE A 446 -6.67 -24.49 2.43
C PHE A 446 -7.41 -24.69 1.08
N ASP A 447 -8.30 -23.76 0.71
CA ASP A 447 -8.89 -23.70 -0.64
C ASP A 447 -7.85 -23.28 -1.69
N LYS A 448 -8.05 -23.79 -2.91
CA LYS A 448 -7.35 -23.34 -4.13
C LYS A 448 -8.13 -22.20 -4.79
N LEU A 449 -7.48 -21.05 -4.96
CA LEU A 449 -8.11 -19.80 -5.38
C LEU A 449 -7.28 -19.11 -6.48
N PRO A 450 -7.88 -18.32 -7.39
CA PRO A 450 -7.15 -17.49 -8.35
C PRO A 450 -6.27 -16.47 -7.64
N GLU A 451 -5.09 -16.19 -8.17
CA GLU A 451 -4.10 -15.34 -7.49
C GLU A 451 -4.60 -13.91 -7.21
N ASP A 452 -5.56 -13.40 -7.97
CA ASP A 452 -6.24 -12.11 -7.74
C ASP A 452 -6.81 -12.00 -6.30
N TYR A 453 -7.21 -13.13 -5.71
CA TYR A 453 -7.79 -13.22 -4.35
C TYR A 453 -6.72 -13.37 -3.24
N VAL A 454 -5.42 -13.30 -3.57
CA VAL A 454 -4.35 -13.44 -2.58
C VAL A 454 -4.08 -12.15 -1.81
N ALA A 455 -4.09 -12.27 -0.49
CA ALA A 455 -3.47 -11.34 0.44
C ALA A 455 -2.16 -11.97 0.93
N ARG A 456 -1.01 -11.37 0.55
CA ARG A 456 0.33 -11.79 0.97
C ARG A 456 0.83 -10.82 2.05
N ILE A 457 1.37 -11.32 3.16
CA ILE A 457 1.93 -10.47 4.22
C ILE A 457 3.42 -10.21 3.92
N PRO A 458 3.85 -8.96 3.61
CA PRO A 458 5.18 -8.70 3.02
C PRO A 458 6.36 -9.23 3.85
N LYS A 459 6.33 -9.03 5.18
CA LYS A 459 7.41 -9.49 6.08
C LYS A 459 7.61 -11.02 6.10
N CYS A 460 6.66 -11.84 5.65
CA CYS A 460 6.75 -13.30 5.75
C CYS A 460 6.36 -14.10 4.51
N ASN A 461 5.76 -13.47 3.49
CA ASN A 461 5.26 -14.08 2.25
C ASN A 461 4.21 -15.19 2.42
N HIS A 462 3.61 -15.30 3.60
CA HIS A 462 2.46 -16.18 3.82
C HIS A 462 1.23 -15.63 3.10
N ALA A 463 0.51 -16.54 2.42
CA ALA A 463 -0.57 -16.23 1.49
C ALA A 463 -1.93 -16.67 2.04
N PHE A 464 -2.92 -15.80 1.92
CA PHE A 464 -4.27 -16.00 2.45
C PHE A 464 -5.32 -15.55 1.44
N CYS A 465 -6.54 -16.09 1.50
CA CYS A 465 -7.67 -15.47 0.81
C CYS A 465 -8.00 -14.14 1.49
N ARG A 466 -8.41 -13.11 0.72
CA ARG A 466 -8.74 -11.79 1.28
C ARG A 466 -9.74 -11.89 2.43
N GLU A 467 -10.84 -12.63 2.28
CA GLU A 467 -11.82 -12.81 3.37
C GLU A 467 -11.26 -13.54 4.59
N CYS A 468 -10.40 -14.54 4.38
CA CYS A 468 -9.77 -15.32 5.43
C CYS A 468 -8.93 -14.42 6.34
N LEU A 469 -8.17 -13.51 5.72
CA LEU A 469 -7.36 -12.54 6.42
C LEU A 469 -8.22 -11.40 7.02
N LYS A 470 -9.28 -10.97 6.33
CA LYS A 470 -10.26 -9.99 6.83
C LYS A 470 -10.95 -10.49 8.10
N GLY A 471 -11.50 -11.70 8.08
CA GLY A 471 -12.14 -12.33 9.24
C GLY A 471 -11.19 -12.50 10.41
N TYR A 472 -9.92 -12.84 10.15
CA TYR A 472 -8.87 -12.87 11.17
C TYR A 472 -8.60 -11.47 11.76
N VAL A 473 -8.42 -10.44 10.93
CA VAL A 473 -8.23 -9.05 11.38
C VAL A 473 -9.43 -8.58 12.20
N VAL A 474 -10.65 -8.79 11.72
CA VAL A 474 -11.89 -8.41 12.43
C VAL A 474 -12.03 -9.16 13.77
N SER A 475 -11.64 -10.44 13.84
CA SER A 475 -11.54 -11.17 15.12
C SER A 475 -10.56 -10.48 16.07
N LYS A 476 -9.37 -10.09 15.61
CA LYS A 476 -8.35 -9.46 16.46
C LYS A 476 -8.74 -8.05 16.91
N LEU A 477 -9.43 -7.28 16.06
CA LEU A 477 -10.05 -6.00 16.43
C LEU A 477 -11.17 -6.18 17.47
N THR A 478 -11.98 -7.24 17.34
CA THR A 478 -13.02 -7.61 18.31
C THR A 478 -12.41 -8.02 19.66
N ASP A 479 -11.32 -8.79 19.64
CA ASP A 479 -10.53 -9.15 20.82
C ASP A 479 -9.76 -7.95 21.43
N LYS A 480 -9.79 -6.78 20.76
CA LYS A 480 -8.98 -5.58 21.06
C LYS A 480 -7.46 -5.87 21.12
N LEU A 481 -6.98 -6.77 20.25
CA LEU A 481 -5.58 -7.19 20.12
C LEU A 481 -4.87 -6.46 18.96
N TYR A 482 -3.84 -5.69 19.29
CA TYR A 482 -2.96 -4.99 18.34
C TYR A 482 -1.52 -4.93 18.91
N PRO A 483 -0.45 -5.01 18.09
CA PRO A 483 -0.42 -5.19 16.64
C PRO A 483 -0.92 -6.57 16.19
N ILE A 484 -1.47 -6.64 14.98
CA ILE A 484 -2.06 -7.86 14.43
C ILE A 484 -0.98 -8.65 13.68
N PHE A 485 -0.65 -9.84 14.18
CA PHE A 485 0.39 -10.71 13.61
C PHE A 485 -0.14 -11.66 12.53
N CYS A 486 0.75 -12.14 11.67
CA CYS A 486 0.48 -13.16 10.66
C CYS A 486 -0.01 -14.47 11.33
N PRO A 487 -1.18 -15.01 10.95
CA PRO A 487 -1.74 -16.24 11.52
C PRO A 487 -0.74 -17.41 11.52
N MET A 488 -0.08 -17.64 10.38
CA MET A 488 0.89 -18.72 10.20
C MET A 488 2.20 -18.50 10.97
N CYS A 489 2.70 -17.26 11.10
CA CYS A 489 3.92 -17.04 11.87
C CYS A 489 3.73 -17.30 13.37
N VAL A 490 2.53 -17.03 13.89
CA VAL A 490 2.18 -17.27 15.31
C VAL A 490 2.01 -18.75 15.61
N THR A 491 1.60 -19.58 14.64
CA THR A 491 1.44 -21.03 14.80
C THR A 491 2.70 -21.84 14.52
N GLU A 492 3.53 -21.42 13.54
CA GLU A 492 4.75 -22.16 13.16
C GLU A 492 5.88 -22.04 14.20
N ASN A 493 5.98 -20.91 14.90
CA ASN A 493 6.98 -20.64 15.94
C ASN A 493 8.46 -20.83 15.48
N THR A 494 8.72 -20.78 14.18
CA THR A 494 10.04 -20.98 13.54
C THR A 494 10.79 -19.67 13.24
N ARG A 495 10.11 -18.52 13.28
CA ARG A 495 10.68 -17.21 12.91
C ARG A 495 10.92 -16.35 14.16
N VAL A 496 12.07 -15.67 14.20
CA VAL A 496 12.45 -14.77 15.31
C VAL A 496 11.56 -13.53 15.38
N GLU A 497 11.10 -13.03 14.23
CA GLU A 497 10.03 -12.04 14.13
C GLU A 497 8.86 -12.61 13.32
N PRO A 498 7.61 -12.59 13.84
CA PRO A 498 6.42 -12.84 13.03
C PRO A 498 6.15 -11.64 12.10
N GLY A 499 5.58 -11.91 10.92
CA GLY A 499 5.04 -10.85 10.08
C GLY A 499 3.89 -10.11 10.78
N VAL A 500 3.78 -8.81 10.56
CA VAL A 500 2.67 -7.96 11.04
C VAL A 500 1.79 -7.62 9.84
N ILE A 501 0.47 -7.57 10.05
CA ILE A 501 -0.49 -7.06 9.07
C ILE A 501 -0.45 -5.53 9.17
N GLY A 502 0.10 -4.87 8.13
CA GLY A 502 0.18 -3.43 8.03
C GLY A 502 -1.11 -2.78 7.55
N ASP A 503 -1.18 -1.46 7.65
CA ASP A 503 -2.36 -0.66 7.27
C ASP A 503 -2.65 -0.75 5.76
N ASP A 504 -1.58 -0.85 4.95
CA ASP A 504 -1.61 -1.18 3.51
C ASP A 504 -2.45 -2.43 3.22
N LEU A 505 -2.23 -3.50 3.99
CA LEU A 505 -2.93 -4.75 3.79
C LEU A 505 -4.35 -4.69 4.37
N VAL A 506 -4.57 -3.94 5.47
CA VAL A 506 -5.91 -3.66 5.99
C VAL A 506 -6.77 -2.93 4.96
N GLN A 507 -6.24 -1.91 4.28
CA GLN A 507 -6.94 -1.15 3.24
C GLN A 507 -7.43 -2.07 2.11
N ILE A 508 -6.60 -3.02 1.65
CA ILE A 508 -6.94 -4.00 0.60
C ILE A 508 -8.02 -5.02 1.05
N LEU A 509 -8.21 -5.21 2.36
CA LEU A 509 -9.23 -6.12 2.93
C LEU A 509 -10.63 -5.48 3.04
N GLY A 510 -10.73 -4.16 2.90
CA GLY A 510 -11.99 -3.42 2.83
C GLY A 510 -12.88 -3.59 4.06
N LEU A 511 -12.35 -3.25 5.24
CA LEU A 511 -13.11 -3.27 6.50
C LEU A 511 -14.24 -2.21 6.47
N ASN A 512 -15.15 -2.24 7.44
CA ASN A 512 -16.16 -1.18 7.59
C ASN A 512 -15.70 -0.07 8.55
N ASP A 513 -16.42 1.05 8.56
CA ASP A 513 -16.03 2.25 9.31
C ASP A 513 -15.87 2.00 10.83
N ASP A 514 -16.79 1.22 11.43
CA ASP A 514 -16.70 0.81 12.85
C ASP A 514 -15.39 0.05 13.13
N GLN A 515 -15.01 -0.88 12.24
CA GLN A 515 -13.77 -1.66 12.37
C GLN A 515 -12.54 -0.78 12.14
N TYR A 516 -12.57 0.18 11.22
CA TYR A 516 -11.49 1.16 11.02
C TYR A 516 -11.34 2.07 12.24
N GLN A 517 -12.43 2.56 12.83
CA GLN A 517 -12.37 3.36 14.06
C GLN A 517 -11.76 2.53 15.20
N VAL A 518 -12.18 1.27 15.37
CA VAL A 518 -11.59 0.38 16.38
C VAL A 518 -10.09 0.11 16.12
N LEU A 519 -9.66 -0.01 14.85
CA LEU A 519 -8.24 -0.11 14.50
C LEU A 519 -7.48 1.17 14.86
N GLN A 520 -8.00 2.34 14.52
CA GLN A 520 -7.38 3.64 14.85
C GLN A 520 -7.30 3.85 16.37
N GLU A 521 -8.35 3.52 17.12
CA GLU A 521 -8.34 3.52 18.59
C GLU A 521 -7.21 2.64 19.16
N LEU A 522 -7.01 1.44 18.58
CA LEU A 522 -5.95 0.51 19.01
C LEU A 522 -4.54 0.96 18.60
N GLN A 523 -4.38 1.51 17.39
CA GLN A 523 -3.13 2.13 16.94
C GLN A 523 -2.74 3.29 17.87
N ILE A 524 -3.66 4.22 18.14
CA ILE A 524 -3.46 5.33 19.08
C ILE A 524 -3.19 4.81 20.51
N ALA A 525 -3.87 3.76 20.96
CA ALA A 525 -3.62 3.14 22.26
C ALA A 525 -2.28 2.38 22.35
N THR A 526 -1.61 2.05 21.24
CA THR A 526 -0.22 1.57 21.25
C THR A 526 0.83 2.68 21.16
N LEU A 527 0.53 3.79 20.49
CA LEU A 527 1.44 4.95 20.41
C LEU A 527 1.34 5.89 21.63
N SER A 528 0.22 5.90 22.35
CA SER A 528 0.00 6.79 23.50
C SER A 528 0.03 6.07 24.85
N ILE A 529 0.16 6.83 25.93
CA ILE A 529 0.03 6.37 27.31
C ILE A 529 -0.79 7.38 28.13
N LEU A 530 -1.74 6.88 28.93
CA LEU A 530 -2.56 7.70 29.82
C LEU A 530 -1.75 8.07 31.07
N ILE A 531 -1.33 9.33 31.17
CA ILE A 531 -0.68 9.86 32.37
C ILE A 531 -1.70 10.58 33.27
N HIS A 532 -1.52 10.47 34.59
CA HIS A 532 -2.36 11.13 35.58
C HIS A 532 -1.55 12.21 36.33
N CYS A 533 -1.98 13.46 36.23
CA CYS A 533 -1.26 14.59 36.83
C CYS A 533 -1.65 14.79 38.30
N ARG A 534 -0.68 14.65 39.21
CA ARG A 534 -0.89 14.89 40.66
C ARG A 534 -1.17 16.35 41.03
N GLY A 535 -0.91 17.31 40.13
CA GLY A 535 -1.17 18.74 40.37
C GLY A 535 -2.62 19.16 40.10
N CYS A 536 -3.23 18.68 39.01
CA CYS A 536 -4.61 19.04 38.62
C CYS A 536 -5.62 17.87 38.69
N LEU A 537 -5.17 16.68 39.06
CA LEU A 537 -5.95 15.44 39.17
C LEU A 537 -6.66 15.02 37.86
N GLN A 538 -6.23 15.55 36.72
CA GLN A 538 -6.70 15.15 35.39
C GLN A 538 -5.79 14.07 34.81
N SER A 539 -6.38 13.22 33.96
CA SER A 539 -5.66 12.23 33.16
C SER A 539 -5.70 12.63 31.69
N VAL A 540 -4.60 12.40 30.97
CA VAL A 540 -4.41 12.81 29.57
C VAL A 540 -3.51 11.82 28.85
N PHE A 541 -3.80 11.55 27.57
CA PHE A 541 -2.93 10.74 26.72
C PHE A 541 -1.75 11.58 26.22
N VAL A 542 -0.55 11.04 26.31
CA VAL A 542 0.69 11.59 25.72
C VAL A 542 1.37 10.54 24.87
N ASP A 543 2.30 10.93 23.99
CA ASP A 543 3.11 9.97 23.24
C ASP A 543 3.93 9.07 24.16
N ARG A 544 4.01 7.78 23.82
CA ARG A 544 4.68 6.75 24.61
C ARG A 544 6.20 6.84 24.51
N ALA A 545 6.76 7.13 23.35
CA ALA A 545 8.20 7.26 23.17
C ALA A 545 8.74 8.50 23.89
N GLU A 546 8.06 9.65 23.76
CA GLU A 546 8.36 10.85 24.55
C GLU A 546 8.28 10.56 26.06
N TYR A 547 7.21 9.90 26.51
CA TYR A 547 7.06 9.52 27.92
C TYR A 547 8.12 8.51 28.39
N GLU A 548 8.59 7.59 27.54
CA GLU A 548 9.63 6.60 27.87
C GLU A 548 11.04 7.21 27.92
N GLU A 549 11.35 8.19 27.07
CA GLU A 549 12.62 8.94 27.14
C GLU A 549 12.62 9.95 28.31
N ALA A 550 11.51 10.67 28.54
CA ALA A 550 11.44 11.76 29.51
C ALA A 550 11.66 11.30 30.96
N LYS A 551 12.72 11.80 31.61
CA LYS A 551 12.98 11.56 33.06
C LYS A 551 12.14 12.46 33.97
N ILE A 552 11.72 13.60 33.44
CA ILE A 552 10.88 14.61 34.09
C ILE A 552 9.67 14.81 33.18
N VAL A 553 8.47 14.67 33.74
CA VAL A 553 7.20 14.85 33.03
C VAL A 553 6.60 16.16 33.50
N ALA A 554 6.36 17.08 32.58
CA ALA A 554 5.52 18.24 32.80
C ALA A 554 4.07 17.89 32.45
N CYS A 555 3.08 18.46 33.14
CA CYS A 555 1.69 18.31 32.73
C CYS A 555 1.44 19.05 31.40
N PRO A 556 0.94 18.38 30.34
CA PRO A 556 0.72 19.01 29.04
C PRO A 556 -0.56 19.86 28.99
N LEU A 557 -1.36 19.89 30.06
CA LEU A 557 -2.62 20.63 30.10
C LEU A 557 -2.35 22.14 30.28
N PRO A 558 -2.90 23.03 29.42
CA PRO A 558 -2.52 24.44 29.33
C PRO A 558 -2.93 25.33 30.52
N ARG A 559 -3.36 24.72 31.64
CA ARG A 559 -3.67 25.39 32.92
C ARG A 559 -2.95 24.74 34.11
N CYS A 560 -1.96 23.86 33.88
CA CYS A 560 -1.25 23.15 34.94
C CYS A 560 0.27 23.17 34.72
N ASN A 561 1.00 23.99 35.48
CA ASN A 561 2.47 24.03 35.46
C ASN A 561 3.11 23.05 36.47
N TYR A 562 2.52 21.85 36.64
CA TYR A 562 3.01 20.83 37.56
C TYR A 562 3.95 19.87 36.83
N ALA A 563 5.20 19.77 37.28
CA ALA A 563 6.19 18.82 36.77
C ALA A 563 6.62 17.84 37.87
N TRP A 564 6.99 16.62 37.50
CA TRP A 564 7.44 15.57 38.42
C TRP A 564 8.46 14.62 37.79
N CYS A 565 9.28 13.96 38.61
CA CYS A 565 10.15 12.89 38.12
C CYS A 565 9.32 11.64 37.78
N LYS A 566 9.56 11.02 36.62
CA LYS A 566 8.90 9.75 36.24
C LYS A 566 9.20 8.62 37.24
N ASN A 567 10.44 8.55 37.74
CA ASN A 567 10.94 7.43 38.53
C ASN A 567 10.52 7.48 40.01
N CYS A 568 10.74 8.61 40.70
CA CYS A 568 10.39 8.75 42.13
C CYS A 568 9.04 9.47 42.37
N GLN A 569 8.40 9.98 41.31
CA GLN A 569 7.08 10.62 41.34
C GLN A 569 6.95 11.86 42.25
N GLN A 570 8.09 12.48 42.58
CA GLN A 570 8.21 13.71 43.37
C GLN A 570 8.10 14.94 42.48
N ALA A 571 7.51 16.02 43.01
CA ALA A 571 7.33 17.27 42.29
C ALA A 571 8.68 17.97 42.02
N ILE A 572 8.81 18.56 40.83
CA ILE A 572 10.01 19.29 40.39
C ILE A 572 9.63 20.74 40.10
N VAL A 573 10.42 21.66 40.64
CA VAL A 573 10.34 23.09 40.33
C VAL A 573 11.17 23.33 39.07
N MET A 574 10.53 23.78 37.99
CA MET A 574 11.23 24.30 36.81
C MET A 574 12.05 25.54 37.26
N ASP A 575 13.27 25.68 36.77
CA ASP A 575 14.32 26.58 37.28
C ASP A 575 14.84 26.28 38.72
N GLY A 576 14.50 25.12 39.27
CA GLY A 576 15.09 24.59 40.50
C GLY A 576 16.51 24.01 40.32
N PRO A 577 17.15 23.50 41.40
CA PRO A 577 18.34 22.67 41.26
C PRO A 577 18.01 21.41 40.45
N LYS A 578 19.02 20.84 39.76
CA LYS A 578 18.85 19.59 39.01
C LYS A 578 18.33 18.50 39.94
N HIS A 579 17.20 17.88 39.60
CA HIS A 579 16.61 16.83 40.42
C HIS A 579 17.48 15.56 40.45
N SER A 580 17.53 14.90 41.60
CA SER A 580 18.10 13.56 41.75
C SER A 580 17.17 12.67 42.59
N CYS A 581 16.90 11.45 42.12
CA CYS A 581 15.96 10.53 42.77
C CYS A 581 16.41 10.06 44.17
N ASP A 582 17.69 10.21 44.50
CA ASP A 582 18.29 9.93 45.80
C ASP A 582 18.45 11.20 46.68
N GLY A 583 18.08 12.37 46.17
CA GLY A 583 18.21 13.66 46.85
C GLY A 583 19.65 14.18 46.97
N SER A 584 20.62 13.57 46.30
CA SER A 584 22.05 13.95 46.37
C SER A 584 22.32 15.37 45.87
N SER A 585 21.73 15.76 44.74
CA SER A 585 21.86 17.08 44.11
C SER A 585 21.11 18.17 44.88
N GLU A 586 19.91 17.86 45.38
CA GLU A 586 19.14 18.71 46.27
C GLU A 586 19.89 18.99 47.57
N LEU A 587 20.51 17.95 48.15
CA LEU A 587 21.37 18.07 49.33
C LEU A 587 22.64 18.89 49.02
N GLU A 588 23.35 18.65 47.92
CA GLU A 588 24.53 19.45 47.56
C GLU A 588 24.15 20.94 47.39
N HIS A 589 23.05 21.22 46.69
CA HIS A 589 22.57 22.59 46.49
C HIS A 589 22.19 23.25 47.82
N LEU A 590 21.52 22.52 48.73
CA LEU A 590 21.18 23.01 50.06
C LEU A 590 22.43 23.25 50.91
N MET A 591 23.42 22.34 50.87
CA MET A 591 24.70 22.51 51.56
C MET A 591 25.43 23.75 51.05
N LYS A 592 25.49 23.95 49.73
CA LYS A 592 26.11 25.11 49.08
C LYS A 592 25.41 26.42 49.45
N ARG A 593 24.07 26.42 49.52
CA ARG A 593 23.23 27.56 49.95
C ARG A 593 23.36 27.87 51.44
N ARG A 594 23.56 26.86 52.30
CA ARG A 594 23.67 27.00 53.76
C ARG A 594 25.11 27.05 54.30
N GLY A 595 26.12 26.96 53.44
CA GLY A 595 27.54 26.93 53.83
C GLY A 595 27.98 25.65 54.54
N TRP A 596 27.18 24.57 54.48
CA TRP A 596 27.46 23.31 55.18
C TRP A 596 28.69 22.60 54.64
N LYS A 597 29.33 21.80 55.49
CA LYS A 597 30.62 21.15 55.21
C LYS A 597 30.49 19.63 55.25
N HIS A 598 31.27 18.93 54.43
CA HIS A 598 31.48 17.49 54.59
C HIS A 598 32.61 17.22 55.59
N CYS A 599 32.48 16.15 56.38
CA CYS A 599 33.61 15.61 57.13
C CYS A 599 34.72 15.16 56.15
N PRO A 600 35.98 15.60 56.31
CA PRO A 600 37.06 15.25 55.39
C PRO A 600 37.45 13.76 55.46
N GLY A 601 37.11 13.04 56.55
CA GLY A 601 37.45 11.62 56.73
C GLY A 601 36.44 10.61 56.16
N CYS A 602 35.14 10.96 56.09
CA CYS A 602 34.08 10.03 55.66
C CYS A 602 32.99 10.66 54.78
N ARG A 603 33.15 11.94 54.39
CA ARG A 603 32.22 12.71 53.53
C ARG A 603 30.80 12.92 54.08
N THR A 604 30.45 12.42 55.26
CA THR A 604 29.19 12.72 55.95
C THR A 604 28.98 14.25 56.08
N PRO A 605 27.80 14.80 55.73
CA PRO A 605 27.53 16.23 55.81
C PRO A 605 27.31 16.69 57.26
N PHE A 606 27.69 17.94 57.56
CA PHE A 606 27.53 18.57 58.88
C PHE A 606 26.94 19.96 58.78
N GLN A 607 25.90 20.20 59.59
CA GLN A 607 25.44 21.53 60.00
C GLN A 607 26.10 21.89 61.33
N LYS A 608 26.67 23.10 61.44
CA LYS A 608 26.97 23.73 62.73
C LYS A 608 25.69 24.41 63.24
N SER A 609 25.30 24.11 64.47
CA SER A 609 24.14 24.72 65.13
C SER A 609 24.53 25.99 65.88
N ASP A 610 25.51 25.86 66.79
CA ASP A 610 26.07 26.95 67.58
C ASP A 610 27.48 26.55 68.09
N GLY A 611 28.20 27.46 68.75
CA GLY A 611 29.45 27.18 69.46
C GLY A 611 30.70 27.21 68.57
N CYS A 612 31.70 26.42 68.98
CA CYS A 612 33.04 26.45 68.37
C CYS A 612 33.12 25.72 67.02
N ASN A 613 34.14 26.04 66.23
CA ASN A 613 34.41 25.46 64.92
C ASN A 613 35.06 24.08 64.97
N HIS A 614 35.38 23.54 66.15
CA HIS A 614 35.92 22.18 66.30
C HIS A 614 34.80 21.14 66.19
N MET A 615 34.69 20.53 65.01
CA MET A 615 33.76 19.44 64.77
C MET A 615 34.39 18.10 65.10
N THR A 616 33.57 17.18 65.61
CA THR A 616 33.91 15.77 65.81
C THR A 616 32.94 14.93 64.99
N CYS A 617 33.46 14.08 64.11
CA CYS A 617 32.60 13.29 63.24
C CYS A 617 31.90 12.15 64.00
N MET A 618 30.58 12.27 64.15
CA MET A 618 29.71 11.27 64.79
C MET A 618 29.46 10.00 63.95
N SER A 619 30.00 9.93 62.72
CA SER A 619 29.85 8.74 61.86
C SER A 619 30.63 7.55 62.47
N PRO A 620 29.99 6.37 62.67
CA PRO A 620 30.65 5.21 63.27
C PRO A 620 31.97 4.83 62.59
N GLY A 621 33.03 4.62 63.39
CA GLY A 621 34.37 4.29 62.88
C GLY A 621 35.12 5.44 62.18
N CYS A 622 34.51 6.63 62.04
CA CYS A 622 35.18 7.77 61.43
C CYS A 622 36.24 8.38 62.34
N ASN A 623 35.89 8.75 63.58
CA ASN A 623 36.77 9.38 64.58
C ASN A 623 37.60 10.57 64.05
N THR A 624 37.09 11.28 63.04
CA THR A 624 37.78 12.44 62.43
C THR A 624 37.31 13.73 63.09
N HIS A 625 38.25 14.47 63.65
CA HIS A 625 38.06 15.84 64.10
C HIS A 625 38.47 16.79 62.99
N PHE A 626 37.67 17.83 62.73
CA PHE A 626 37.91 18.78 61.64
C PHE A 626 37.45 20.20 62.02
N CYS A 627 37.88 21.19 61.26
CA CYS A 627 37.43 22.58 61.44
C CYS A 627 36.24 22.89 60.53
N TYR A 628 35.16 23.46 61.07
CA TYR A 628 34.00 23.88 60.27
C TYR A 628 34.31 25.06 59.35
N LEU A 629 35.18 25.98 59.78
CA LEU A 629 35.46 27.21 59.06
C LEU A 629 36.20 26.94 57.73
N CYS A 630 37.40 26.35 57.82
CA CYS A 630 38.22 26.02 56.64
C CYS A 630 37.93 24.64 56.03
N GLY A 631 37.28 23.71 56.75
CA GLY A 631 37.01 22.34 56.29
C GLY A 631 38.17 21.35 56.46
N GLU A 632 39.34 21.80 56.96
CA GLU A 632 40.53 20.95 57.12
C GLU A 632 40.34 19.85 58.18
N SER A 633 40.94 18.69 57.92
CA SER A 633 41.07 17.62 58.91
C SER A 633 42.11 18.01 59.96
N ILE A 634 41.76 17.88 61.24
CA ILE A 634 42.64 18.19 62.37
C ILE A 634 43.38 16.92 62.81
N VAL A 635 42.65 15.82 63.05
CA VAL A 635 43.20 14.49 63.37
C VAL A 635 42.14 13.41 63.21
N ARG A 636 42.55 12.17 62.90
CA ARG A 636 41.69 10.98 62.99
C ARG A 636 42.15 10.07 64.13
N SER A 637 41.61 10.25 65.34
CA SER A 637 41.96 9.47 66.53
C SER A 637 40.85 9.54 67.57
N GLY A 638 40.69 8.47 68.36
CA GLY A 638 39.85 8.46 69.57
C GLY A 638 40.59 8.83 70.86
N LEU A 639 41.91 9.08 70.78
CA LEU A 639 42.74 9.33 71.97
C LEU A 639 42.75 10.82 72.33
N GLN A 640 42.07 11.17 73.42
CA GLN A 640 41.85 12.56 73.87
C GLN A 640 43.14 13.41 74.00
N ARG A 641 44.29 12.79 74.25
CA ARG A 641 45.61 13.45 74.27
C ARG A 641 46.02 13.97 72.88
N GLU A 642 45.82 13.16 71.84
CA GLU A 642 46.16 13.48 70.46
C GLU A 642 45.20 14.51 69.90
N VAL A 643 43.89 14.34 70.18
CA VAL A 643 42.84 15.30 69.84
C VAL A 643 43.15 16.68 70.42
N ARG A 644 43.41 16.78 71.74
CA ARG A 644 43.75 18.05 72.39
C ARG A 644 45.01 18.69 71.78
N SER A 645 46.03 17.90 71.47
CA SER A 645 47.28 18.40 70.87
C SER A 645 47.04 18.96 69.46
N ALA A 646 46.38 18.18 68.58
CA ALA A 646 46.13 18.56 67.20
C ALA A 646 45.19 19.78 67.08
N VAL A 647 44.12 19.84 67.89
CA VAL A 647 43.22 20.99 67.99
C VAL A 647 43.99 22.24 68.43
N SER A 648 44.84 22.13 69.44
CA SER A 648 45.71 23.22 69.93
C SER A 648 46.82 23.62 68.95
N GLY A 649 47.12 22.78 67.95
CA GLY A 649 48.03 23.08 66.84
C GLY A 649 47.32 23.81 65.69
N HIS A 650 46.15 23.34 65.29
CA HIS A 650 45.36 23.91 64.19
C HIS A 650 44.89 25.34 64.52
N TYR A 651 44.31 25.57 65.70
CA TYR A 651 43.77 26.89 66.09
C TYR A 651 44.83 27.94 66.48
N ARG A 652 46.12 27.67 66.22
CA ARG A 652 47.16 28.71 66.14
C ARG A 652 47.15 29.46 64.79
N ARG A 653 46.47 28.92 63.78
CA ARG A 653 46.37 29.47 62.41
C ARG A 653 44.93 29.57 61.89
N CYS A 654 43.94 29.33 62.74
CA CYS A 654 42.51 29.29 62.40
C CYS A 654 41.69 29.80 63.61
N ARG A 655 40.43 30.20 63.42
CA ARG A 655 39.57 30.74 64.48
C ARG A 655 38.70 29.64 65.11
N LEU A 656 38.89 29.38 66.41
CA LEU A 656 38.10 28.38 67.16
C LEU A 656 36.66 28.82 67.39
N PHE A 657 36.43 30.11 67.54
CA PHE A 657 35.11 30.73 67.62
C PHE A 657 34.95 31.72 66.46
N GLU A 658 33.73 31.92 65.99
CA GLU A 658 33.40 33.05 65.12
C GLU A 658 33.28 34.30 65.99
N ASP A 659 33.67 35.45 65.45
CA ASP A 659 33.47 36.73 66.12
C ASP A 659 31.97 37.02 66.20
N VAL A 660 31.49 37.47 67.36
CA VAL A 660 30.07 37.80 67.54
C VAL A 660 29.78 39.07 66.76
N ALA A 661 29.21 38.92 65.56
CA ALA A 661 28.58 40.04 64.87
C ALA A 661 27.48 40.62 65.76
N GLU A 662 27.50 41.94 65.95
CA GLU A 662 26.47 42.66 66.68
C GLU A 662 25.11 42.43 65.99
N ARG A 663 24.10 42.07 66.78
CA ARG A 663 22.79 41.56 66.31
C ARG A 663 21.78 42.67 66.06
#